data_AF-A0A923WDV9-F1
#
_entry.id   AF-A0A923WDV9-F1
#
_cell.length_a   1.000
_cell.length_b   1.000
_cell.length_c   1.000
_cell.angle_alpha   90.00
_cell.angle_beta   90.00
_cell.angle_gamma   90.00
#
_symmetry.space_group_name_H-M   'P 1'
#
loop_
_entity.id
_entity.type
_entity.pdbx_description
1 polymer ?
#
loop_
_entity_poly.entity_id
_entity_poly.type
_entity_poly.pdbx_seq_one_letter_code
_entity_poly.pdbx_strand_id
1 'polypeptide(L)'
;MRLTLNWLRSPLLTIAAALGLPHLAGAQALLPPGLQTNGTVYSTARSGSVQYVGGQFSTVGYRTGGASLVSTTTDLPSASFPLVEGTVQVAISDGASGWYLGGQFSKVGTTTRANLAHVLADFSVDAAFNPAPNSQVNALLLNGTTLYVGGSFTLLTGVTRRYLGAVDAATGAPAAFNPDLNGSVNALTLTGTKLIAGGDFTTVAGGIPLPYLAAWDIGTGSRVAYPSTNSSVNTLLTDATTTFVGGSFGVSGYYTGYGALLTTTVDQPVATFPAFNGEVKTAIPDGAGGWYVGGSFGKVGSVTKSYLVHLLSDYSVDPAFLPVPNNAITALALSGTTLYVGGYFSTIGGAARARLAALDKATGTANSFDPGPNTTVNALAISGTTLYVGGDFTQLAGGVPASYLVAFNTATDARIAYPAANGSVTALQTDGTTGLFVGGSFQSGGYYTGGSALLATTTDQPSAAWPTITGIVYVTIADGAGGWYVGGQFNKVGTIARANLVHILADNSVDPTFLPNPNSTVYALWLDGPTLYVGGQFNQLGGALRSYVAAVSATDGQIVGTSPFNATANSTVYALTGDAAALYVGGQFTLMGGQTRNRIAALNKTTGAALAGFDPSSDGTVQALQLDGATLFAGGPFPNIGSAAKSNVAALSTSTGVATAFAAN
;
A
#
# COMPACT_ATOMS: atom_id res chain seq x y z
N MET A 1 -32.20 -26.23 33.23
CA MET A 1 -31.19 -27.25 33.57
C MET A 1 -30.35 -27.54 32.32
N ARG A 2 -29.31 -26.73 32.09
CA ARG A 2 -28.26 -26.96 31.10
C ARG A 2 -26.95 -26.66 31.83
N LEU A 3 -26.23 -27.71 32.18
CA LEU A 3 -24.92 -27.62 32.81
C LEU A 3 -23.87 -27.32 31.74
N THR A 4 -23.17 -26.22 31.94
CA THR A 4 -21.87 -25.91 31.35
C THR A 4 -20.85 -26.98 31.75
N LEU A 5 -20.06 -27.49 30.80
CA LEU A 5 -18.79 -28.14 31.11
C LEU A 5 -17.69 -27.55 30.25
N ASN A 6 -16.64 -27.14 30.94
CA ASN A 6 -15.49 -26.37 30.50
C ASN A 6 -14.26 -27.30 30.66
N TRP A 7 -13.28 -27.17 29.76
CA TRP A 7 -11.91 -27.76 29.81
C TRP A 7 -11.69 -29.24 29.48
N LEU A 8 -11.19 -29.49 28.26
CA LEU A 8 -9.97 -30.27 28.02
C LEU A 8 -9.39 -29.87 26.65
N ARG A 9 -8.49 -28.88 26.66
CA ARG A 9 -7.56 -28.63 25.55
C ARG A 9 -6.43 -29.64 25.70
N SER A 10 -6.30 -30.54 24.72
CA SER A 10 -5.12 -31.37 24.48
C SER A 10 -4.86 -31.43 22.96
N PRO A 11 -3.61 -31.65 22.53
CA PRO A 11 -3.10 -31.19 21.24
C PRO A 11 -3.47 -32.16 20.12
N LEU A 12 -4.53 -31.87 19.40
CA LEU A 12 -4.92 -32.60 18.18
C LEU A 12 -5.17 -31.67 16.99
N LEU A 13 -4.66 -30.43 17.06
CA LEU A 13 -4.64 -29.55 15.91
C LEU A 13 -3.31 -29.71 15.18
N THR A 14 -3.40 -29.93 13.87
CA THR A 14 -2.32 -30.01 12.86
C THR A 14 -1.78 -31.39 12.47
N ILE A 15 -2.66 -32.35 12.17
CA ILE A 15 -2.37 -33.40 11.15
C ILE A 15 -3.39 -33.26 10.03
N ALA A 16 -3.22 -32.24 9.19
CA ALA A 16 -3.93 -32.09 7.92
C ALA A 16 -3.04 -31.47 6.81
N ALA A 17 -1.73 -31.44 7.02
CA ALA A 17 -0.74 -30.89 6.08
C ALA A 17 0.10 -31.97 5.38
N ALA A 18 -0.50 -33.15 5.12
CA ALA A 18 0.18 -34.30 4.52
C ALA A 18 -0.52 -34.83 3.26
N LEU A 19 -1.12 -33.94 2.47
CA LEU A 19 -1.70 -34.24 1.16
C LEU A 19 -1.01 -33.38 0.11
N GLY A 20 0.11 -33.87 -0.42
CA GLY A 20 0.73 -33.42 -1.68
C GLY A 20 1.13 -31.95 -1.78
N LEU A 21 2.44 -31.69 -1.65
CA LEU A 21 3.19 -30.41 -1.75
C LEU A 21 3.37 -29.62 -0.44
N PRO A 22 4.43 -29.85 0.35
CA PRO A 22 4.86 -28.92 1.39
C PRO A 22 6.12 -28.20 0.87
N HIS A 23 6.04 -27.01 0.27
CA HIS A 23 6.12 -25.72 0.95
C HIS A 23 5.43 -24.58 0.18
N LEU A 24 4.61 -24.89 -0.85
CA LEU A 24 4.08 -23.86 -1.76
C LEU A 24 2.62 -23.45 -1.53
N ALA A 25 1.83 -24.17 -0.72
CA ALA A 25 0.39 -23.89 -0.61
C ALA A 25 -0.16 -23.57 0.80
N GLY A 26 0.68 -23.55 1.84
CA GLY A 26 0.19 -23.43 3.23
C GLY A 26 0.40 -22.08 3.93
N ALA A 27 1.45 -21.33 3.58
CA ALA A 27 1.84 -20.18 4.41
C ALA A 27 0.94 -18.95 4.21
N GLN A 28 0.27 -18.83 3.06
CA GLN A 28 -0.74 -17.79 2.82
C GLN A 28 -2.03 -18.03 3.63
N ALA A 29 -2.33 -19.30 3.97
CA ALA A 29 -3.51 -19.71 4.75
C ALA A 29 -3.37 -19.46 6.27
N LEU A 30 -2.22 -18.95 6.72
CA LEU A 30 -1.95 -18.62 8.13
C LEU A 30 -1.92 -17.12 8.40
N LEU A 31 -2.02 -16.26 7.38
CA LEU A 31 -2.27 -14.84 7.61
C LEU A 31 -3.70 -14.65 8.14
N PRO A 32 -3.93 -13.66 9.01
CA PRO A 32 -5.29 -13.32 9.37
C PRO A 32 -6.17 -13.01 8.14
N PRO A 33 -7.48 -13.29 8.21
CA PRO A 33 -8.38 -13.09 7.07
C PRO A 33 -8.27 -11.69 6.46
N GLY A 34 -8.07 -11.62 5.13
CA GLY A 34 -7.97 -10.37 4.37
C GLY A 34 -6.55 -9.81 4.20
N LEU A 35 -5.59 -10.24 5.02
CA LEU A 35 -4.19 -9.82 4.92
C LEU A 35 -3.46 -10.67 3.88
N GLN A 36 -2.72 -10.04 2.97
CA GLN A 36 -1.95 -10.71 1.93
C GLN A 36 -0.56 -10.09 1.78
N THR A 37 0.39 -10.94 1.43
CA THR A 37 1.71 -10.54 0.95
C THR A 37 1.68 -10.33 -0.56
N ASN A 38 2.49 -9.41 -1.08
CA ASN A 38 2.66 -9.23 -2.54
C ASN A 38 3.61 -10.26 -3.18
N GLY A 39 3.99 -11.29 -2.43
CA GLY A 39 4.89 -12.35 -2.86
C GLY A 39 4.79 -13.58 -1.96
N THR A 40 5.72 -14.51 -2.13
CA THR A 40 5.66 -15.83 -1.47
C THR A 40 6.07 -15.73 -0.01
N VAL A 41 5.28 -16.31 0.89
CA VAL A 41 5.68 -16.55 2.29
C VAL A 41 6.41 -17.88 2.39
N TYR A 42 7.62 -17.87 2.97
CA TYR A 42 8.42 -19.08 3.19
C TYR A 42 8.39 -19.55 4.65
N SER A 43 8.18 -18.64 5.60
CA SER A 43 8.21 -18.95 7.03
C SER A 43 7.09 -18.23 7.78
N THR A 44 6.47 -18.93 8.72
CA THR A 44 5.59 -18.34 9.73
C THR A 44 5.94 -18.93 11.07
N ALA A 45 5.96 -18.12 12.12
CA ALA A 45 6.19 -18.60 13.48
C ALA A 45 5.32 -17.83 14.47
N ARG A 46 4.87 -18.48 15.54
CA ARG A 46 3.96 -17.87 16.53
C ARG A 46 4.54 -18.00 17.93
N SER A 47 4.53 -16.90 18.68
CA SER A 47 4.88 -16.86 20.10
C SER A 47 3.85 -16.01 20.84
N GLY A 48 3.07 -16.63 21.72
CA GLY A 48 1.96 -15.97 22.41
C GLY A 48 0.94 -15.33 21.46
N SER A 49 0.76 -14.01 21.60
CA SER A 49 -0.16 -13.17 20.80
C SER A 49 0.47 -12.58 19.54
N VAL A 50 1.67 -13.00 19.17
CA VAL A 50 2.41 -12.43 18.05
C VAL A 50 2.72 -13.51 17.01
N GLN A 51 2.58 -13.15 15.74
CA GLN A 51 2.87 -14.01 14.60
C GLN A 51 3.89 -13.35 13.68
N TYR A 52 5.02 -14.02 13.48
CA TYR A 52 6.00 -13.65 12.47
C TYR A 52 5.65 -14.24 11.12
N VAL A 53 5.92 -13.50 10.05
CA VAL A 53 5.80 -13.89 8.65
C VAL A 53 7.08 -13.48 7.93
N GLY A 54 7.72 -14.41 7.21
CA GLY A 54 8.93 -14.17 6.44
C GLY A 54 8.85 -14.81 5.05
N GLY A 55 9.44 -14.19 4.05
CA GLY A 55 9.37 -14.70 2.69
C GLY A 55 10.07 -13.84 1.65
N GLN A 56 9.71 -14.09 0.39
CA GLN A 56 10.01 -13.24 -0.76
C GLN A 56 8.79 -12.37 -1.05
N PHE A 57 8.61 -11.36 -0.21
CA PHE A 57 7.65 -10.28 -0.40
C PHE A 57 8.30 -8.96 0.01
N SER A 58 7.67 -7.85 -0.34
CA SER A 58 8.08 -6.51 0.10
C SER A 58 6.98 -5.78 0.85
N THR A 59 5.73 -6.25 0.74
CA THR A 59 4.59 -5.66 1.45
C THR A 59 3.70 -6.74 2.08
N VAL A 60 3.09 -6.35 3.20
CA VAL A 60 1.98 -7.09 3.85
C VAL A 60 0.85 -6.09 4.05
N GLY A 61 -0.34 -6.40 3.52
CA GLY A 61 -1.50 -5.50 3.59
C GLY A 61 -2.77 -6.08 3.03
N TYR A 62 -3.79 -5.23 2.87
CA TYR A 62 -5.10 -5.61 2.37
C TYR A 62 -5.17 -5.37 0.85
N ARG A 63 -5.73 -6.34 0.11
CA ARG A 63 -6.07 -6.12 -1.31
C ARG A 63 -7.30 -5.24 -1.41
N THR A 64 -7.09 -3.93 -1.40
CA THR A 64 -8.15 -2.92 -1.52
C THR A 64 -8.40 -2.51 -2.97
N GLY A 65 -7.47 -2.78 -3.89
CA GLY A 65 -7.61 -2.39 -5.31
C GLY A 65 -7.47 -0.87 -5.49
N GLY A 66 -8.12 -0.26 -6.48
CA GLY A 66 -7.92 1.16 -6.81
C GLY A 66 -8.52 2.17 -5.82
N ALA A 67 -9.09 1.70 -4.70
CA ALA A 67 -9.61 2.54 -3.64
C ALA A 67 -9.35 1.93 -2.27
N SER A 68 -9.09 2.79 -1.29
CA SER A 68 -8.99 2.39 0.12
C SER A 68 -9.54 3.50 0.99
N LEU A 69 -10.26 3.14 2.06
CA LEU A 69 -10.50 4.05 3.16
C LEU A 69 -9.43 3.87 4.22
N VAL A 70 -8.83 4.97 4.67
CA VAL A 70 -7.90 4.99 5.78
C VAL A 70 -8.54 5.77 6.92
N SER A 71 -8.49 5.23 8.13
CA SER A 71 -8.93 5.98 9.30
C SER A 71 -7.94 7.11 9.59
N THR A 72 -8.40 8.34 9.73
CA THR A 72 -7.56 9.49 10.12
C THR A 72 -7.24 9.52 11.62
N THR A 73 -7.83 8.62 12.41
CA THR A 73 -7.54 8.48 13.85
C THR A 73 -6.50 7.40 14.16
N THR A 74 -6.48 6.33 13.37
CA THR A 74 -5.53 5.23 13.55
C THR A 74 -4.46 5.21 12.46
N ASP A 75 -4.64 5.99 11.39
CA ASP A 75 -3.84 5.98 10.17
C ASP A 75 -3.78 4.58 9.49
N LEU A 76 -4.80 3.74 9.74
CA LEU A 76 -4.89 2.37 9.23
C LEU A 76 -5.89 2.23 8.08
N PRO A 77 -5.57 1.49 7.00
CA PRO A 77 -6.57 1.09 6.01
C PRO A 77 -7.67 0.26 6.68
N SER A 78 -8.92 0.47 6.28
CA SER A 78 -10.03 -0.37 6.71
C SER A 78 -9.93 -1.74 6.03
N ALA A 79 -9.73 -2.79 6.84
CA ALA A 79 -9.74 -4.19 6.39
C ALA A 79 -11.08 -4.62 5.78
N SER A 80 -12.15 -3.90 6.12
CA SER A 80 -13.51 -4.16 5.66
C SER A 80 -13.86 -3.43 4.37
N PHE A 81 -13.01 -2.50 3.90
CA PHE A 81 -13.27 -1.76 2.65
C PHE A 81 -13.24 -2.72 1.45
N PRO A 82 -14.26 -2.66 0.55
CA PRO A 82 -14.38 -3.64 -0.52
C PRO A 82 -13.30 -3.43 -1.59
N LEU A 83 -12.75 -4.54 -2.11
CA LEU A 83 -11.79 -4.54 -3.22
C LEU A 83 -12.37 -3.86 -4.46
N VAL A 84 -11.72 -2.81 -4.99
CA VAL A 84 -12.12 -2.18 -6.26
C VAL A 84 -11.19 -2.63 -7.40
N GLU A 85 -11.72 -3.42 -8.35
CA GLU A 85 -10.96 -3.90 -9.51
C GLU A 85 -10.94 -2.86 -10.63
N GLY A 86 -9.93 -1.99 -10.61
CA GLY A 86 -9.69 -0.94 -11.60
C GLY A 86 -9.25 0.36 -10.94
N THR A 87 -9.21 1.44 -11.72
CA THR A 87 -8.77 2.76 -11.26
C THR A 87 -9.95 3.54 -10.70
N VAL A 88 -9.81 4.11 -9.50
CA VAL A 88 -10.76 5.10 -8.97
C VAL A 88 -10.20 6.50 -9.16
N GLN A 89 -10.97 7.35 -9.84
CA GLN A 89 -10.57 8.70 -10.23
C GLN A 89 -11.13 9.76 -9.29
N VAL A 90 -12.33 9.54 -8.76
CA VAL A 90 -13.05 10.48 -7.89
C VAL A 90 -13.83 9.71 -6.83
N ALA A 91 -13.92 10.28 -5.63
CA ALA A 91 -14.88 9.84 -4.64
C ALA A 91 -15.44 11.02 -3.86
N ILE A 92 -16.71 10.92 -3.47
CA ILE A 92 -17.39 11.90 -2.63
C ILE A 92 -18.11 11.19 -1.49
N SER A 93 -18.16 11.82 -0.32
CA SER A 93 -18.94 11.29 0.81
C SER A 93 -20.45 11.34 0.50
N ASP A 94 -21.18 10.35 0.99
CA ASP A 94 -22.65 10.33 0.96
C ASP A 94 -23.30 11.17 2.08
N GLY A 95 -22.49 11.73 3.00
CA GLY A 95 -22.95 12.46 4.18
C GLY A 95 -23.36 11.58 5.37
N ALA A 96 -23.22 10.26 5.25
CA ALA A 96 -23.58 9.25 6.23
C ALA A 96 -22.43 8.24 6.49
N SER A 97 -21.17 8.69 6.34
CA SER A 97 -19.94 7.89 6.45
C SER A 97 -19.75 6.82 5.36
N GLY A 98 -20.59 6.80 4.33
CA GLY A 98 -20.38 6.08 3.09
C GLY A 98 -19.79 6.95 1.98
N TRP A 99 -19.59 6.34 0.81
CA TRP A 99 -18.84 6.93 -0.30
C TRP A 99 -19.40 6.52 -1.66
N TYR A 100 -19.57 7.49 -2.55
CA TYR A 100 -19.72 7.25 -3.98
C TYR A 100 -18.35 7.25 -4.65
N LEU A 101 -18.08 6.21 -5.44
CA LEU A 101 -16.80 6.00 -6.13
C LEU A 101 -17.01 6.09 -7.64
N GLY A 102 -16.23 6.93 -8.33
CA GLY A 102 -16.24 7.09 -9.79
C GLY A 102 -14.87 6.83 -10.39
N GLY A 103 -14.81 6.11 -11.51
CA GLY A 103 -13.54 5.83 -12.18
C GLY A 103 -13.67 4.85 -13.34
N GLN A 104 -12.59 4.14 -13.63
CA GLN A 104 -12.54 3.06 -14.62
C GLN A 104 -12.30 1.73 -13.89
N PHE A 105 -13.37 1.12 -13.40
CA PHE A 105 -13.34 -0.14 -12.67
C PHE A 105 -14.50 -1.04 -13.07
N SER A 106 -14.36 -2.35 -12.89
CA SER A 106 -15.35 -3.35 -13.31
C SER A 106 -16.11 -3.99 -12.13
N LYS A 107 -15.54 -3.93 -10.93
CA LYS A 107 -16.04 -4.67 -9.76
C LYS A 107 -15.70 -3.96 -8.45
N VAL A 108 -16.60 -4.06 -7.48
CA VAL A 108 -16.39 -3.62 -6.10
C VAL A 108 -16.80 -4.76 -5.17
N GLY A 109 -15.87 -5.21 -4.31
CA GLY A 109 -16.03 -6.42 -3.50
C GLY A 109 -16.27 -7.65 -4.38
N THR A 110 -17.34 -8.39 -4.10
CA THR A 110 -17.80 -9.51 -4.95
C THR A 110 -18.78 -9.08 -6.03
N THR A 111 -19.22 -7.82 -6.02
CA THR A 111 -20.34 -7.34 -6.86
C THR A 111 -19.81 -6.67 -8.11
N THR A 112 -20.32 -7.07 -9.28
CA THR A 112 -20.05 -6.36 -10.54
C THR A 112 -20.68 -4.96 -10.46
N ARG A 113 -19.83 -3.95 -10.37
CA ARG A 113 -20.18 -2.53 -10.32
C ARG A 113 -19.19 -1.82 -11.23
N ALA A 114 -19.63 -1.47 -12.43
CA ALA A 114 -18.77 -0.83 -13.41
C ALA A 114 -18.80 0.68 -13.23
N ASN A 115 -17.62 1.30 -13.10
CA ASN A 115 -17.32 2.74 -13.20
C ASN A 115 -17.99 3.70 -12.19
N LEU A 116 -19.08 3.30 -11.54
CA LEU A 116 -19.74 4.03 -10.47
C LEU A 116 -20.35 3.07 -9.43
N ALA A 117 -19.99 3.26 -8.17
CA ALA A 117 -20.45 2.42 -7.05
C ALA A 117 -20.75 3.27 -5.82
N HIS A 118 -21.58 2.73 -4.92
CA HIS A 118 -21.85 3.29 -3.60
C HIS A 118 -21.41 2.26 -2.55
N VAL A 119 -20.60 2.69 -1.59
CA VAL A 119 -20.11 1.89 -0.47
C VAL A 119 -20.70 2.49 0.80
N LEU A 120 -21.44 1.69 1.55
CA LEU A 120 -22.13 2.11 2.77
C LEU A 120 -21.15 2.30 3.94
N ALA A 121 -21.63 2.91 5.02
CA ALA A 121 -20.84 3.14 6.24
C ALA A 121 -20.27 1.86 6.88
N ASP A 122 -20.92 0.71 6.67
CA ASP A 122 -20.46 -0.60 7.12
C ASP A 122 -19.50 -1.29 6.12
N PHE A 123 -19.09 -0.56 5.08
CA PHE A 123 -18.26 -0.99 3.96
C PHE A 123 -18.86 -2.07 3.05
N SER A 124 -20.15 -2.38 3.21
CA SER A 124 -20.84 -3.18 2.21
C SER A 124 -21.07 -2.37 0.92
N VAL A 125 -21.04 -3.07 -0.21
CA VAL A 125 -21.42 -2.47 -1.49
C VAL A 125 -22.93 -2.34 -1.51
N ASP A 126 -23.43 -1.11 -1.68
CA ASP A 126 -24.86 -0.85 -1.73
C ASP A 126 -25.49 -1.65 -2.87
N ALA A 127 -26.38 -2.58 -2.54
CA ALA A 127 -27.06 -3.44 -3.49
C ALA A 127 -28.12 -2.67 -4.31
N ALA A 128 -28.75 -1.65 -3.73
CA ALA A 128 -29.81 -0.88 -4.37
C ALA A 128 -29.28 0.07 -5.44
N PHE A 129 -28.05 0.58 -5.28
CA PHE A 129 -27.46 1.58 -6.17
C PHE A 129 -26.80 0.96 -7.42
N ASN A 130 -27.42 0.99 -8.61
CA ASN A 130 -26.84 0.44 -9.86
C ASN A 130 -26.92 1.35 -11.11
N PRO A 131 -26.08 2.39 -11.21
CA PRO A 131 -26.08 3.27 -12.38
C PRO A 131 -25.30 2.73 -13.59
N ALA A 132 -24.38 1.77 -13.41
CA ALA A 132 -23.59 1.10 -14.46
C ALA A 132 -23.20 1.96 -15.71
N PRO A 133 -22.46 3.08 -15.54
CA PRO A 133 -21.90 3.81 -16.68
C PRO A 133 -21.06 2.89 -17.57
N ASN A 134 -21.15 3.05 -18.89
CA ASN A 134 -20.41 2.20 -19.85
C ASN A 134 -18.95 2.63 -20.09
N SER A 135 -18.50 3.71 -19.47
CA SER A 135 -17.13 4.21 -19.54
C SER A 135 -16.79 4.98 -18.26
N GLN A 136 -15.57 5.53 -18.20
CA GLN A 136 -15.01 6.19 -17.03
C GLN A 136 -15.87 7.34 -16.51
N VAL A 137 -16.00 7.43 -15.18
CA VAL A 137 -16.54 8.59 -14.45
C VAL A 137 -15.38 9.44 -13.91
N ASN A 138 -15.41 10.74 -14.18
CA ASN A 138 -14.36 11.69 -13.82
C ASN A 138 -14.81 12.66 -12.71
N ALA A 139 -16.11 12.98 -12.64
CA ALA A 139 -16.66 13.95 -11.71
C ALA A 139 -17.97 13.44 -11.09
N LEU A 140 -18.14 13.71 -9.79
CA LEU A 140 -19.35 13.40 -9.03
C LEU A 140 -19.77 14.62 -8.21
N LEU A 141 -21.07 14.86 -8.12
CA LEU A 141 -21.64 15.89 -7.25
C LEU A 141 -22.96 15.41 -6.66
N LEU A 142 -23.03 15.34 -5.32
CA LEU A 142 -24.25 14.96 -4.59
C LEU A 142 -25.03 16.21 -4.18
N ASN A 143 -26.33 16.23 -4.46
CA ASN A 143 -27.25 17.27 -4.00
C ASN A 143 -28.58 16.64 -3.57
N GLY A 144 -28.81 16.57 -2.25
CA GLY A 144 -29.97 15.89 -1.68
C GLY A 144 -30.04 14.42 -2.14
N THR A 145 -31.12 14.05 -2.82
CA THR A 145 -31.34 12.67 -3.32
C THR A 145 -30.79 12.45 -4.73
N THR A 146 -30.14 13.44 -5.34
CA THR A 146 -29.66 13.35 -6.74
C THR A 146 -28.15 13.37 -6.79
N LEU A 147 -27.57 12.39 -7.48
CA LEU A 147 -26.14 12.33 -7.80
C LEU A 147 -25.93 12.71 -9.26
N TYR A 148 -25.23 13.81 -9.51
CA TYR A 148 -24.77 14.22 -10.84
C TYR A 148 -23.46 13.53 -11.17
N VAL A 149 -23.37 13.00 -12.38
CA VAL A 149 -22.28 12.15 -12.84
C VAL A 149 -21.72 12.73 -14.14
N GLY A 150 -20.44 13.06 -14.15
CA GLY A 150 -19.70 13.55 -15.32
C GLY A 150 -18.55 12.60 -15.68
N GLY A 151 -18.31 12.38 -16.97
CA GLY A 151 -17.21 11.52 -17.43
C GLY A 151 -17.20 11.28 -18.93
N SER A 152 -16.62 10.15 -19.34
CA SER A 152 -16.47 9.73 -20.74
C SER A 152 -17.53 8.72 -21.20
N PHE A 153 -18.59 8.52 -20.40
CA PHE A 153 -19.66 7.56 -20.67
C PHE A 153 -20.70 8.10 -21.65
N THR A 154 -21.43 7.19 -22.30
CA THR A 154 -22.57 7.52 -23.17
C THR A 154 -23.89 6.96 -22.65
N LEU A 155 -23.84 6.02 -21.70
CA LEU A 155 -25.00 5.39 -21.08
C LEU A 155 -24.92 5.50 -19.56
N LEU A 156 -26.07 5.70 -18.91
CA LEU A 156 -26.30 5.46 -17.48
C LEU A 156 -27.54 4.58 -17.34
N THR A 157 -27.44 3.49 -16.60
CA THR A 157 -28.55 2.55 -16.34
C THR A 157 -29.18 2.03 -17.64
N GLY A 158 -28.35 1.84 -18.67
CA GLY A 158 -28.77 1.40 -20.01
C GLY A 158 -29.46 2.46 -20.87
N VAL A 159 -29.74 3.66 -20.35
CA VAL A 159 -30.31 4.77 -21.13
C VAL A 159 -29.24 5.78 -21.55
N THR A 160 -29.45 6.44 -22.69
CA THR A 160 -28.52 7.45 -23.21
C THR A 160 -28.42 8.64 -22.27
N ARG A 161 -27.22 8.84 -21.73
CA ARG A 161 -26.78 10.00 -20.95
C ARG A 161 -25.36 10.30 -21.38
N ARG A 162 -25.19 11.10 -22.42
CA ARG A 162 -23.87 11.36 -22.97
C ARG A 162 -23.09 12.33 -22.10
N TYR A 163 -22.03 11.83 -21.50
CA TYR A 163 -20.96 12.50 -20.73
C TYR A 163 -21.37 13.23 -19.45
N LEU A 164 -22.64 13.60 -19.33
CA LEU A 164 -23.24 14.20 -18.15
C LEU A 164 -24.67 13.71 -17.98
N GLY A 165 -25.00 13.29 -16.76
CA GLY A 165 -26.36 12.91 -16.38
C GLY A 165 -26.54 12.93 -14.87
N ALA A 166 -27.74 12.61 -14.41
CA ALA A 166 -28.01 12.42 -13.00
C ALA A 166 -28.72 11.11 -12.72
N VAL A 167 -28.49 10.58 -11.53
CA VAL A 167 -29.16 9.39 -10.99
C VAL A 167 -29.71 9.68 -9.60
N ASP A 168 -30.71 8.92 -9.20
CA ASP A 168 -31.15 8.87 -7.81
C ASP A 168 -30.01 8.30 -6.95
N ALA A 169 -29.68 8.99 -5.86
CA ALA A 169 -28.52 8.70 -5.03
C ALA A 169 -28.68 7.37 -4.26
N ALA A 170 -29.90 6.93 -3.97
CA ALA A 170 -30.17 5.68 -3.26
C ALA A 170 -30.21 4.45 -4.20
N THR A 171 -30.71 4.63 -5.42
CA THR A 171 -31.02 3.50 -6.33
C THR A 171 -30.15 3.47 -7.59
N GLY A 172 -29.48 4.56 -7.94
CA GLY A 172 -28.78 4.69 -9.22
C GLY A 172 -29.73 4.71 -10.42
N ALA A 173 -31.05 4.85 -10.20
CA ALA A 173 -32.03 4.99 -11.27
C ALA A 173 -31.82 6.32 -12.01
N PRO A 174 -31.99 6.36 -13.34
CA PRO A 174 -31.73 7.56 -14.11
C PRO A 174 -32.73 8.67 -13.78
N ALA A 175 -32.26 9.83 -13.30
CA ALA A 175 -33.09 11.00 -13.02
C ALA A 175 -33.39 11.79 -14.30
N ALA A 176 -34.40 12.68 -14.34
CA ALA A 176 -34.83 13.35 -15.59
C ALA A 176 -33.75 14.20 -16.29
N PHE A 177 -32.73 14.66 -15.56
CA PHE A 177 -31.66 15.50 -16.07
C PHE A 177 -30.82 14.81 -17.16
N ASN A 178 -30.89 15.33 -18.39
CA ASN A 178 -30.17 14.83 -19.56
C ASN A 178 -29.75 15.97 -20.52
N PRO A 179 -28.56 16.56 -20.33
CA PRO A 179 -28.04 17.63 -21.19
C PRO A 179 -27.52 17.16 -22.56
N ASP A 180 -27.24 15.86 -22.70
CA ASP A 180 -26.81 15.19 -23.93
C ASP A 180 -25.61 15.85 -24.64
N LEU A 181 -24.44 15.77 -24.02
CA LEU A 181 -23.22 16.42 -24.51
C LEU A 181 -22.51 15.57 -25.60
N ASN A 182 -21.49 16.12 -26.25
CA ASN A 182 -20.67 15.42 -27.24
C ASN A 182 -19.20 15.15 -26.82
N GLY A 183 -18.82 15.50 -25.60
CA GLY A 183 -17.46 15.30 -25.09
C GLY A 183 -17.44 15.19 -23.57
N SER A 184 -16.32 14.70 -23.04
CA SER A 184 -16.19 14.34 -21.63
C SER A 184 -16.39 15.52 -20.68
N VAL A 185 -16.97 15.24 -19.51
CA VAL A 185 -17.02 16.19 -18.39
C VAL A 185 -15.97 15.81 -17.37
N ASN A 186 -15.13 16.79 -17.01
CA ASN A 186 -13.98 16.60 -16.13
C ASN A 186 -14.21 17.22 -14.75
N ALA A 187 -15.08 18.24 -14.64
CA ALA A 187 -15.40 18.91 -13.38
C ALA A 187 -16.88 19.28 -13.29
N LEU A 188 -17.41 19.22 -12.06
CA LEU A 188 -18.78 19.62 -11.72
C LEU A 188 -18.77 20.47 -10.45
N THR A 189 -19.60 21.52 -10.42
CA THR A 189 -19.87 22.31 -9.22
C THR A 189 -21.32 22.79 -9.22
N LEU A 190 -21.83 23.21 -8.06
CA LEU A 190 -23.22 23.64 -7.89
C LEU A 190 -23.25 24.98 -7.15
N THR A 191 -24.03 25.93 -7.67
CA THR A 191 -24.24 27.24 -7.06
C THR A 191 -25.72 27.55 -7.02
N GLY A 192 -26.33 27.48 -5.83
CA GLY A 192 -27.78 27.56 -5.71
C GLY A 192 -28.43 26.43 -6.52
N THR A 193 -29.21 26.77 -7.55
CA THR A 193 -29.80 25.80 -8.48
C THR A 193 -28.99 25.58 -9.76
N LYS A 194 -27.85 26.28 -9.94
CA LYS A 194 -27.05 26.19 -11.17
C LYS A 194 -26.00 25.10 -11.05
N LEU A 195 -26.20 23.96 -11.73
CA LEU A 195 -25.17 22.95 -11.94
C LEU A 195 -24.25 23.43 -13.08
N ILE A 196 -22.97 23.59 -12.78
CA ILE A 196 -21.95 24.05 -13.73
C ILE A 196 -21.05 22.86 -14.06
N ALA A 197 -20.85 22.62 -15.36
CA ALA A 197 -20.00 21.55 -15.86
C ALA A 197 -18.88 22.10 -16.73
N GLY A 198 -17.69 21.55 -16.53
CA GLY A 198 -16.48 21.85 -17.31
C GLY A 198 -15.90 20.59 -17.93
N GLY A 199 -15.44 20.66 -19.18
CA GLY A 199 -14.84 19.51 -19.86
C GLY A 199 -14.47 19.78 -21.32
N ASP A 200 -14.50 18.74 -22.14
CA ASP A 200 -14.07 18.70 -23.55
C ASP A 200 -15.22 18.79 -24.56
N PHE A 201 -16.46 18.98 -24.07
CA PHE A 201 -17.64 19.07 -24.93
C PHE A 201 -17.67 20.36 -25.74
N THR A 202 -18.22 20.30 -26.95
CA THR A 202 -18.40 21.46 -27.85
C THR A 202 -19.87 21.72 -28.19
N THR A 203 -20.75 20.76 -27.97
CA THR A 203 -22.19 20.87 -28.24
C THR A 203 -23.04 20.13 -27.21
N VAL A 204 -24.33 20.50 -27.15
CA VAL A 204 -25.39 19.85 -26.35
C VAL A 204 -26.50 19.29 -27.24
N ALA A 205 -27.57 18.77 -26.63
CA ALA A 205 -28.79 18.28 -27.28
C ALA A 205 -29.21 19.17 -28.48
N GLY A 206 -29.49 18.54 -29.62
CA GLY A 206 -29.86 19.22 -30.87
C GLY A 206 -28.71 19.89 -31.61
N GLY A 207 -27.45 19.62 -31.22
CA GLY A 207 -26.26 20.15 -31.89
C GLY A 207 -25.99 21.63 -31.57
N ILE A 208 -26.58 22.16 -30.50
CA ILE A 208 -26.40 23.56 -30.11
C ILE A 208 -24.95 23.77 -29.65
N PRO A 209 -24.20 24.72 -30.24
CA PRO A 209 -22.84 25.02 -29.81
C PRO A 209 -22.82 25.51 -28.36
N LEU A 210 -22.03 24.83 -27.52
CA LEU A 210 -21.83 25.19 -26.12
C LEU A 210 -20.46 24.65 -25.65
N PRO A 211 -19.36 25.36 -25.95
CA PRO A 211 -18.04 24.81 -25.75
C PRO A 211 -17.57 24.87 -24.30
N TYR A 212 -17.21 23.69 -23.78
CA TYR A 212 -16.32 23.37 -22.66
C TYR A 212 -16.71 23.84 -21.26
N LEU A 213 -17.59 24.83 -21.13
CA LEU A 213 -18.16 25.34 -19.89
C LEU A 213 -19.64 25.67 -20.08
N ALA A 214 -20.50 25.18 -19.19
CA ALA A 214 -21.93 25.34 -19.31
C ALA A 214 -22.65 25.20 -17.96
N ALA A 215 -23.85 25.77 -17.85
CA ALA A 215 -24.69 25.62 -16.67
C ALA A 215 -26.14 25.22 -16.99
N TRP A 216 -26.74 24.49 -16.06
CA TRP A 216 -28.13 24.09 -16.09
C TRP A 216 -28.80 24.35 -14.75
N ASP A 217 -30.08 24.71 -14.78
CA ASP A 217 -30.90 24.78 -13.59
C ASP A 217 -31.35 23.37 -13.20
N ILE A 218 -31.04 22.96 -11.98
CA ILE A 218 -31.32 21.60 -11.50
C ILE A 218 -32.80 21.31 -11.26
N GLY A 219 -33.62 22.34 -11.06
CA GLY A 219 -35.06 22.19 -10.81
C GLY A 219 -35.85 21.95 -12.10
N THR A 220 -35.43 22.62 -13.18
CA THR A 220 -36.09 22.56 -14.50
C THR A 220 -35.36 21.68 -15.50
N GLY A 221 -34.08 21.35 -15.26
CA GLY A 221 -33.19 20.69 -16.22
C GLY A 221 -32.84 21.55 -17.43
N SER A 222 -33.29 22.80 -17.45
CA SER A 222 -33.08 23.71 -18.58
C SER A 222 -31.70 24.34 -18.53
N ARG A 223 -31.12 24.56 -19.71
CA ARG A 223 -29.86 25.31 -19.83
C ARG A 223 -30.05 26.74 -19.32
N VAL A 224 -29.11 27.20 -18.50
CA VAL A 224 -29.05 28.60 -18.05
C VAL A 224 -27.95 29.31 -18.86
N ALA A 225 -28.14 30.60 -19.13
CA ALA A 225 -27.10 31.39 -19.78
C ALA A 225 -25.83 31.38 -18.90
N TYR A 226 -24.72 30.94 -19.47
CA TYR A 226 -23.43 30.84 -18.79
C TYR A 226 -22.30 31.02 -19.81
N PRO A 227 -21.15 31.58 -19.43
CA PRO A 227 -20.03 31.74 -20.35
C PRO A 227 -19.48 30.41 -20.84
N SER A 228 -19.01 30.39 -22.08
CA SER A 228 -18.31 29.26 -22.68
C SER A 228 -16.82 29.53 -22.77
N THR A 229 -15.98 28.50 -22.67
CA THR A 229 -14.55 28.63 -22.92
C THR A 229 -14.17 28.24 -24.35
N ASN A 230 -12.91 28.38 -24.77
CA ASN A 230 -12.42 27.95 -26.09
C ASN A 230 -11.53 26.68 -26.06
N SER A 231 -11.33 26.08 -24.90
CA SER A 231 -10.69 24.77 -24.71
C SER A 231 -11.15 24.14 -23.39
N SER A 232 -10.63 22.96 -23.10
CA SER A 232 -10.97 22.12 -21.96
C SER A 232 -10.92 22.84 -20.61
N VAL A 233 -11.98 22.68 -19.82
CA VAL A 233 -11.99 23.04 -18.39
C VAL A 233 -11.65 21.79 -17.58
N ASN A 234 -10.61 21.90 -16.74
CA ASN A 234 -10.09 20.78 -15.95
C ASN A 234 -10.49 20.88 -14.47
N THR A 235 -10.75 22.09 -13.97
CA THR A 235 -11.13 22.31 -12.57
C THR A 235 -12.20 23.40 -12.44
N LEU A 236 -13.12 23.18 -11.52
CA LEU A 236 -14.16 24.12 -11.10
C LEU A 236 -14.18 24.14 -9.58
N LEU A 237 -14.00 25.32 -8.98
CA LEU A 237 -14.18 25.54 -7.55
C LEU A 237 -15.11 26.72 -7.34
N THR A 238 -16.12 26.55 -6.50
CA THR A 238 -17.08 27.61 -6.17
C THR A 238 -17.00 27.92 -4.68
N ASP A 239 -16.94 29.21 -4.34
CA ASP A 239 -17.20 29.72 -3.01
C ASP A 239 -18.60 30.35 -2.91
N ALA A 240 -18.90 31.11 -1.85
CA ALA A 240 -20.21 31.73 -1.66
C ALA A 240 -20.57 32.77 -2.75
N THR A 241 -19.57 33.36 -3.41
CA THR A 241 -19.69 34.56 -4.25
C THR A 241 -19.11 34.41 -5.65
N THR A 242 -18.22 33.44 -5.86
CA THR A 242 -17.47 33.27 -7.10
C THR A 242 -17.26 31.82 -7.49
N THR A 243 -17.17 31.56 -8.80
CA THR A 243 -16.74 30.29 -9.38
C THR A 243 -15.43 30.49 -10.13
N PHE A 244 -14.37 29.84 -9.66
CA PHE A 244 -13.09 29.74 -10.35
C PHE A 244 -13.14 28.61 -11.37
N VAL A 245 -12.76 28.93 -12.59
CA VAL A 245 -12.67 28.01 -13.72
C VAL A 245 -11.21 27.95 -14.14
N GLY A 246 -10.62 26.76 -14.12
CA GLY A 246 -9.24 26.53 -14.58
C GLY A 246 -9.18 25.42 -15.62
N GLY A 247 -8.26 25.54 -16.58
CA GLY A 247 -8.08 24.51 -17.60
C GLY A 247 -7.05 24.87 -18.66
N SER A 248 -7.22 24.29 -19.85
CA SER A 248 -6.35 24.44 -21.02
C SER A 248 -6.82 25.55 -21.98
N PHE A 249 -7.77 26.40 -21.56
CA PHE A 249 -8.42 27.42 -22.40
C PHE A 249 -7.67 28.75 -22.45
N GLY A 250 -8.00 29.61 -23.41
CA GLY A 250 -7.49 30.98 -23.55
C GLY A 250 -8.59 32.06 -23.47
N VAL A 251 -9.87 31.67 -23.45
CA VAL A 251 -11.05 32.55 -23.53
C VAL A 251 -12.19 31.93 -22.70
N SER A 252 -12.96 32.74 -21.96
CA SER A 252 -14.23 32.41 -21.26
C SER A 252 -15.20 33.59 -21.40
N GLY A 253 -16.00 33.64 -22.46
CA GLY A 253 -16.84 34.81 -22.84
C GLY A 253 -16.06 36.07 -23.31
N TYR A 254 -14.86 36.32 -22.76
CA TYR A 254 -13.83 37.27 -23.18
C TYR A 254 -12.44 36.59 -23.10
N TYR A 255 -11.36 37.23 -23.60
CA TYR A 255 -10.00 36.69 -23.49
C TYR A 255 -9.53 36.67 -22.02
N THR A 256 -9.76 35.55 -21.32
CA THR A 256 -9.42 35.36 -19.90
C THR A 256 -8.16 34.52 -19.70
N GLY A 257 -7.52 34.01 -20.76
CA GLY A 257 -6.44 33.04 -20.62
C GLY A 257 -6.94 31.70 -20.04
N TYR A 258 -6.06 30.97 -19.36
CA TYR A 258 -6.27 29.60 -18.84
C TYR A 258 -6.97 29.52 -17.47
N GLY A 259 -7.44 30.65 -16.94
CA GLY A 259 -8.23 30.72 -15.72
C GLY A 259 -9.20 31.91 -15.74
N ALA A 260 -10.41 31.73 -15.22
CA ALA A 260 -11.42 32.78 -15.15
C ALA A 260 -12.18 32.71 -13.82
N LEU A 261 -12.56 33.86 -13.27
CA LEU A 261 -13.45 33.94 -12.12
C LEU A 261 -14.80 34.51 -12.55
N LEU A 262 -15.88 33.82 -12.23
CA LEU A 262 -17.24 34.24 -12.50
C LEU A 262 -17.93 34.64 -11.21
N THR A 263 -18.71 35.72 -11.24
CA THR A 263 -19.60 36.05 -10.11
C THR A 263 -20.80 35.13 -10.11
N THR A 264 -21.22 34.65 -8.93
CA THR A 264 -22.38 33.75 -8.81
C THR A 264 -23.72 34.45 -9.07
N THR A 265 -23.73 35.80 -9.03
CA THR A 265 -24.92 36.65 -9.19
C THR A 265 -25.23 37.02 -10.63
N VAL A 266 -24.22 37.26 -11.47
CA VAL A 266 -24.41 37.72 -12.87
C VAL A 266 -23.85 36.73 -13.89
N ASP A 267 -23.11 35.70 -13.44
CA ASP A 267 -22.45 34.69 -14.29
C ASP A 267 -21.57 35.32 -15.38
N GLN A 268 -21.01 36.50 -15.10
CA GLN A 268 -20.09 37.18 -15.99
C GLN A 268 -18.65 36.99 -15.50
N PRO A 269 -17.70 36.78 -16.42
CA PRO A 269 -16.28 36.84 -16.09
C PRO A 269 -15.98 38.19 -15.45
N VAL A 270 -15.29 38.16 -14.32
CA VAL A 270 -14.80 39.38 -13.69
C VAL A 270 -13.73 39.97 -14.61
N ALA A 271 -14.02 41.12 -15.24
CA ALA A 271 -13.14 41.72 -16.23
C ALA A 271 -11.76 42.13 -15.67
N THR A 272 -11.67 42.33 -14.36
CA THR A 272 -10.41 42.62 -13.66
C THR A 272 -9.62 41.36 -13.31
N PHE A 273 -10.16 40.16 -13.54
CA PHE A 273 -9.47 38.91 -13.27
C PHE A 273 -8.31 38.72 -14.26
N PRO A 274 -7.08 38.45 -13.78
CA PRO A 274 -5.91 38.44 -14.64
C PRO A 274 -5.85 37.18 -15.51
N ALA A 275 -5.48 37.35 -16.77
CA ALA A 275 -5.37 36.24 -17.71
C ALA A 275 -4.10 35.40 -17.47
N PHE A 276 -4.24 34.08 -17.42
CA PHE A 276 -3.13 33.14 -17.37
C PHE A 276 -2.62 32.84 -18.79
N ASN A 277 -1.32 32.62 -18.98
CA ASN A 277 -0.75 32.28 -20.30
C ASN A 277 -0.40 30.79 -20.48
N GLY A 278 -0.73 29.95 -19.50
CA GLY A 278 -0.57 28.51 -19.57
C GLY A 278 -1.52 27.82 -18.59
N GLU A 279 -1.61 26.50 -18.68
CA GLU A 279 -2.62 25.69 -18.01
C GLU A 279 -2.70 25.96 -16.50
N VAL A 280 -3.93 26.16 -16.00
CA VAL A 280 -4.23 26.14 -14.57
C VAL A 280 -4.70 24.73 -14.18
N LYS A 281 -3.98 24.11 -13.23
CA LYS A 281 -4.25 22.73 -12.80
C LYS A 281 -4.97 22.63 -11.47
N THR A 282 -4.75 23.60 -10.58
CA THR A 282 -5.31 23.59 -9.23
C THR A 282 -5.50 25.02 -8.73
N ALA A 283 -6.50 25.23 -7.88
CA ALA A 283 -6.72 26.48 -7.18
C ALA A 283 -7.40 26.21 -5.85
N ILE A 284 -7.09 27.00 -4.82
CA ILE A 284 -7.78 26.98 -3.53
C ILE A 284 -8.04 28.41 -3.04
N PRO A 285 -9.19 28.66 -2.39
CA PRO A 285 -9.48 29.97 -1.83
C PRO A 285 -8.53 30.29 -0.67
N ASP A 286 -8.17 31.56 -0.52
CA ASP A 286 -7.35 32.03 0.60
C ASP A 286 -8.17 32.28 1.89
N GLY A 287 -9.50 32.26 1.80
CA GLY A 287 -10.43 32.57 2.91
C GLY A 287 -10.65 34.06 3.18
N ALA A 288 -10.04 34.94 2.41
CA ALA A 288 -10.20 36.40 2.44
C ALA A 288 -10.77 36.98 1.13
N GLY A 289 -11.21 36.11 0.22
CA GLY A 289 -11.77 36.48 -1.10
C GLY A 289 -10.75 36.42 -2.24
N GLY A 290 -9.50 36.08 -1.94
CA GLY A 290 -8.43 35.78 -2.88
C GLY A 290 -8.23 34.29 -3.14
N TRP A 291 -7.21 33.97 -3.93
CA TRP A 291 -6.97 32.61 -4.45
C TRP A 291 -5.49 32.28 -4.56
N TYR A 292 -5.11 31.07 -4.14
CA TYR A 292 -3.85 30.45 -4.57
C TYR A 292 -4.11 29.63 -5.81
N VAL A 293 -3.32 29.86 -6.87
CA VAL A 293 -3.52 29.20 -8.16
C VAL A 293 -2.21 28.57 -8.63
N GLY A 294 -2.27 27.27 -8.90
CA GLY A 294 -1.15 26.43 -9.34
C GLY A 294 -1.34 25.85 -10.75
N GLY A 295 -0.27 25.73 -11.52
CA GLY A 295 -0.34 25.15 -12.86
C GLY A 295 0.97 25.18 -13.64
N SER A 296 0.88 25.18 -14.97
CA SER A 296 1.99 25.21 -15.93
C SER A 296 2.17 26.58 -16.61
N PHE A 297 1.68 27.67 -16.02
CA PHE A 297 1.75 29.02 -16.57
C PHE A 297 3.08 29.72 -16.29
N GLY A 298 3.42 30.72 -17.12
CA GLY A 298 4.58 31.60 -16.95
C GLY A 298 4.25 33.07 -16.71
N LYS A 299 2.97 33.45 -16.81
CA LYS A 299 2.49 34.84 -16.69
C LYS A 299 1.04 34.89 -16.23
N VAL A 300 0.73 35.90 -15.42
CA VAL A 300 -0.61 36.21 -14.91
C VAL A 300 -0.88 37.71 -15.13
N GLY A 301 -1.80 38.02 -16.04
CA GLY A 301 -2.02 39.38 -16.54
C GLY A 301 -0.78 39.95 -17.23
N SER A 302 -0.31 41.12 -16.77
CA SER A 302 0.96 41.72 -17.20
C SER A 302 2.16 41.21 -16.40
N VAL A 303 1.95 40.48 -15.30
CA VAL A 303 2.98 40.11 -14.33
C VAL A 303 3.60 38.75 -14.68
N THR A 304 4.93 38.70 -14.75
CA THR A 304 5.67 37.44 -14.92
C THR A 304 5.80 36.72 -13.57
N LYS A 305 4.81 35.89 -13.24
CA LYS A 305 4.89 34.89 -12.18
C LYS A 305 4.53 33.52 -12.76
N SER A 306 5.39 32.53 -12.53
CA SER A 306 5.25 31.18 -13.08
C SER A 306 4.77 30.19 -12.03
N TYR A 307 3.95 29.24 -12.48
CA TYR A 307 3.47 28.02 -11.82
C TYR A 307 2.68 28.15 -10.50
N LEU A 308 2.92 29.17 -9.67
CA LEU A 308 2.18 29.43 -8.43
C LEU A 308 2.02 30.94 -8.20
N VAL A 309 0.79 31.38 -7.99
CA VAL A 309 0.44 32.78 -7.71
C VAL A 309 -0.57 32.88 -6.58
N HIS A 310 -0.54 33.98 -5.84
CA HIS A 310 -1.61 34.41 -4.95
C HIS A 310 -2.29 35.62 -5.58
N LEU A 311 -3.61 35.56 -5.72
CA LEU A 311 -4.46 36.65 -6.16
C LEU A 311 -5.19 37.21 -4.95
N LEU A 312 -5.12 38.52 -4.76
CA LEU A 312 -5.83 39.21 -3.67
C LEU A 312 -7.34 39.27 -3.95
N SER A 313 -8.11 39.73 -2.98
CA SER A 313 -9.58 39.88 -3.10
C SER A 313 -10.01 40.87 -4.20
N ASP A 314 -9.11 41.74 -4.65
CA ASP A 314 -9.32 42.64 -5.79
C ASP A 314 -8.80 42.05 -7.13
N TYR A 315 -8.36 40.79 -7.10
CA TYR A 315 -7.80 40.01 -8.20
C TYR A 315 -6.44 40.48 -8.72
N SER A 316 -5.82 41.47 -8.07
CA SER A 316 -4.44 41.80 -8.35
C SER A 316 -3.50 40.68 -7.91
N VAL A 317 -2.40 40.52 -8.65
CA VAL A 317 -1.34 39.57 -8.27
C VAL A 317 -0.67 40.09 -7.00
N ASP A 318 -0.69 39.29 -5.93
CA ASP A 318 -0.06 39.65 -4.66
C ASP A 318 1.46 39.85 -4.87
N PRO A 319 1.98 41.08 -4.64
CA PRO A 319 3.39 41.35 -4.79
C PRO A 319 4.24 40.72 -3.67
N ALA A 320 3.67 40.50 -2.47
CA ALA A 320 4.39 39.98 -1.31
C ALA A 320 4.62 38.45 -1.39
N PHE A 321 3.76 37.74 -2.11
CA PHE A 321 3.86 36.29 -2.27
C PHE A 321 4.84 35.88 -3.39
N LEU A 322 6.07 35.47 -3.04
CA LEU A 322 7.17 35.20 -3.97
C LEU A 322 7.66 33.73 -3.91
N PRO A 323 6.85 32.74 -4.32
CA PRO A 323 7.22 31.33 -4.23
C PRO A 323 8.23 30.88 -5.29
N VAL A 324 8.31 31.53 -6.46
CA VAL A 324 9.26 31.23 -7.57
C VAL A 324 9.58 29.72 -7.78
N PRO A 325 8.56 28.84 -7.93
CA PRO A 325 8.81 27.45 -8.31
C PRO A 325 9.47 27.36 -9.71
N ASN A 326 10.21 26.29 -9.95
CA ASN A 326 10.85 26.06 -11.27
C ASN A 326 10.09 25.11 -12.20
N ASN A 327 8.96 24.55 -11.76
CA ASN A 327 8.13 23.65 -12.56
C ASN A 327 6.68 23.65 -12.06
N ALA A 328 5.81 22.94 -12.78
CA ALA A 328 4.37 22.95 -12.58
C ALA A 328 3.91 22.44 -11.21
N ILE A 329 2.85 23.08 -10.70
CA ILE A 329 2.13 22.71 -9.49
C ILE A 329 0.86 21.94 -9.86
N THR A 330 0.62 20.83 -9.17
CA THR A 330 -0.52 19.92 -9.41
C THR A 330 -1.48 19.86 -8.22
N ALA A 331 -1.00 20.09 -7.01
CA ALA A 331 -1.80 19.99 -5.79
C ALA A 331 -1.48 21.13 -4.81
N LEU A 332 -2.52 21.62 -4.14
CA LEU A 332 -2.44 22.64 -3.09
C LEU A 332 -3.29 22.20 -1.90
N ALA A 333 -2.80 22.44 -0.69
CA ALA A 333 -3.59 22.30 0.54
C ALA A 333 -3.21 23.39 1.54
N LEU A 334 -4.21 23.96 2.23
CA LEU A 334 -4.01 25.07 3.17
C LEU A 334 -4.30 24.63 4.60
N SER A 335 -3.41 24.95 5.54
CA SER A 335 -3.62 24.76 6.98
C SER A 335 -3.07 25.94 7.75
N GLY A 336 -3.96 26.76 8.32
CA GLY A 336 -3.59 27.95 9.06
C GLY A 336 -2.76 28.93 8.21
N THR A 337 -1.53 29.20 8.64
CA THR A 337 -0.58 30.10 7.96
C THR A 337 0.32 29.38 6.93
N THR A 338 0.07 28.11 6.66
CA THR A 338 0.93 27.28 5.81
C THR A 338 0.19 26.80 4.57
N LEU A 339 0.81 27.03 3.40
CA LEU A 339 0.39 26.49 2.12
C LEU A 339 1.29 25.30 1.75
N TYR A 340 0.72 24.11 1.71
CA TYR A 340 1.39 22.92 1.19
C TYR A 340 1.23 22.83 -0.32
N VAL A 341 2.33 22.56 -1.01
CA VAL A 341 2.42 22.60 -2.47
C VAL A 341 3.03 21.30 -2.97
N GLY A 342 2.31 20.62 -3.87
CA GLY A 342 2.73 19.39 -4.55
C GLY A 342 2.88 19.59 -6.06
N GLY A 343 3.87 18.96 -6.68
CA GLY A 343 4.07 19.07 -8.13
C GLY A 343 5.36 18.46 -8.67
N TYR A 344 5.84 19.03 -9.77
CA TYR A 344 7.03 18.58 -10.52
C TYR A 344 8.31 19.37 -10.19
N PHE A 345 8.24 20.36 -9.30
CA PHE A 345 9.32 21.29 -9.01
C PHE A 345 10.48 20.65 -8.24
N SER A 346 11.67 21.24 -8.35
CA SER A 346 12.85 20.91 -7.54
C SER A 346 13.33 22.07 -6.66
N THR A 347 12.80 23.28 -6.88
CA THR A 347 13.04 24.46 -6.05
C THR A 347 11.74 25.26 -5.92
N ILE A 348 11.48 25.79 -4.73
CA ILE A 348 10.35 26.70 -4.43
C ILE A 348 10.64 27.47 -3.12
N GLY A 349 10.07 28.66 -3.00
CA GLY A 349 10.13 29.52 -1.82
C GLY A 349 11.54 29.93 -1.41
N GLY A 350 12.48 30.02 -2.37
CA GLY A 350 13.89 30.32 -2.12
C GLY A 350 14.75 29.13 -1.66
N ALA A 351 14.20 27.91 -1.61
CA ALA A 351 14.90 26.71 -1.16
C ALA A 351 14.88 25.57 -2.20
N ALA A 352 15.82 24.65 -2.07
CA ALA A 352 15.76 23.36 -2.77
C ALA A 352 14.74 22.47 -2.05
N ARG A 353 13.60 22.23 -2.71
CA ARG A 353 12.48 21.43 -2.20
C ARG A 353 11.96 20.64 -3.37
N ALA A 354 12.11 19.33 -3.33
CA ALA A 354 11.71 18.47 -4.45
C ALA A 354 10.26 18.03 -4.28
N ARG A 355 9.38 18.38 -5.23
CA ARG A 355 7.99 17.95 -5.44
C ARG A 355 6.98 18.18 -4.31
N LEU A 356 7.42 18.47 -3.10
CA LEU A 356 6.61 18.77 -1.93
C LEU A 356 7.27 19.85 -1.09
N ALA A 357 6.52 20.90 -0.75
CA ALA A 357 7.00 21.99 0.09
C ALA A 357 5.87 22.54 0.96
N ALA A 358 6.24 23.15 2.07
CA ALA A 358 5.36 23.98 2.88
C ALA A 358 5.86 25.42 2.84
N LEU A 359 4.97 26.33 2.45
CA LEU A 359 5.26 27.74 2.27
C LEU A 359 4.52 28.57 3.32
N ASP A 360 5.13 29.67 3.75
CA ASP A 360 4.38 30.73 4.42
C ASP A 360 3.31 31.27 3.48
N LYS A 361 2.07 31.31 3.97
CA LYS A 361 0.89 31.71 3.20
C LYS A 361 0.99 33.16 2.67
N ALA A 362 1.64 34.06 3.41
CA ALA A 362 1.72 35.48 3.06
C ALA A 362 2.91 35.78 2.14
N THR A 363 4.06 35.16 2.37
CA THR A 363 5.30 35.50 1.66
C THR A 363 5.68 34.50 0.57
N GLY A 364 5.17 33.27 0.62
CA GLY A 364 5.57 32.18 -0.27
C GLY A 364 6.95 31.61 0.02
N THR A 365 7.60 31.98 1.13
CA THR A 365 8.91 31.44 1.52
C THR A 365 8.77 30.01 2.05
N ALA A 366 9.67 29.12 1.65
CA ALA A 366 9.68 27.74 2.13
C ALA A 366 10.16 27.66 3.59
N ASN A 367 9.47 26.86 4.40
CA ASN A 367 9.90 26.57 5.77
C ASN A 367 10.85 25.34 5.82
N SER A 368 11.08 24.79 7.01
CA SER A 368 11.96 23.62 7.24
C SER A 368 11.47 22.30 6.65
N PHE A 369 10.20 22.19 6.27
CA PHE A 369 9.61 20.97 5.75
C PHE A 369 10.23 20.60 4.40
N ASP A 370 11.03 19.51 4.38
CA ASP A 370 11.70 19.01 3.19
C ASP A 370 11.66 17.48 3.06
N PRO A 371 10.49 16.90 2.72
CA PRO A 371 10.39 15.44 2.57
C PRO A 371 11.07 14.91 1.30
N GLY A 372 11.24 15.75 0.28
CA GLY A 372 11.86 15.43 -1.00
C GLY A 372 11.43 14.11 -1.67
N PRO A 373 10.15 13.87 -1.98
CA PRO A 373 9.73 12.71 -2.76
C PRO A 373 10.54 12.57 -4.06
N ASN A 374 10.81 11.35 -4.50
CA ASN A 374 11.66 11.08 -5.67
C ASN A 374 10.96 11.27 -7.03
N THR A 375 9.63 11.41 -7.05
CA THR A 375 8.84 11.80 -8.22
C THR A 375 7.57 12.54 -7.78
N THR A 376 6.67 12.83 -8.71
CA THR A 376 5.54 13.76 -8.61
C THR A 376 4.61 13.47 -7.44
N VAL A 377 4.17 14.54 -6.78
CA VAL A 377 3.01 14.56 -5.87
C VAL A 377 1.79 14.96 -6.69
N ASN A 378 0.75 14.13 -6.68
CA ASN A 378 -0.47 14.31 -7.49
C ASN A 378 -1.65 14.83 -6.66
N ALA A 379 -1.69 14.52 -5.36
CA ALA A 379 -2.80 14.89 -4.47
C ALA A 379 -2.28 15.27 -3.08
N LEU A 380 -2.94 16.25 -2.47
CA LEU A 380 -2.74 16.67 -1.09
C LEU A 380 -4.10 16.76 -0.39
N ALA A 381 -4.18 16.27 0.84
CA ALA A 381 -5.35 16.45 1.69
C ALA A 381 -4.92 16.71 3.14
N ILE A 382 -5.69 17.49 3.88
CA ILE A 382 -5.41 17.79 5.28
C ILE A 382 -6.61 17.37 6.13
N SER A 383 -6.35 16.64 7.21
CA SER A 383 -7.33 16.33 8.26
C SER A 383 -6.70 16.63 9.61
N GLY A 384 -7.28 17.58 10.36
CA GLY A 384 -6.73 18.01 11.64
C GLY A 384 -5.26 18.45 11.52
N THR A 385 -4.36 17.74 12.21
CA THR A 385 -2.91 17.99 12.19
C THR A 385 -2.14 17.10 11.21
N THR A 386 -2.82 16.41 10.30
CA THR A 386 -2.19 15.45 9.39
C THR A 386 -2.33 15.91 7.95
N LEU A 387 -1.18 16.04 7.27
CA LEU A 387 -1.07 16.22 5.82
C LEU A 387 -0.90 14.84 5.18
N TYR A 388 -1.83 14.46 4.31
CA TYR A 388 -1.74 13.29 3.45
C TYR A 388 -1.23 13.68 2.07
N VAL A 389 -0.28 12.90 1.56
CA VAL A 389 0.42 13.17 0.31
C VAL A 389 0.33 11.94 -0.58
N GLY A 390 -0.34 12.08 -1.72
CA GLY A 390 -0.51 11.04 -2.73
C GLY A 390 0.26 11.38 -3.99
N GLY A 391 0.86 10.41 -4.65
CA GLY A 391 1.59 10.63 -5.90
C GLY A 391 2.18 9.37 -6.52
N ASP A 392 3.21 9.56 -7.35
CA ASP A 392 3.92 8.49 -8.05
C ASP A 392 5.21 8.05 -7.34
N PHE A 393 5.52 8.67 -6.18
CA PHE A 393 6.80 8.52 -5.49
C PHE A 393 6.99 7.13 -4.89
N THR A 394 8.24 6.67 -4.85
CA THR A 394 8.60 5.39 -4.22
C THR A 394 9.56 5.58 -3.04
N GLN A 395 10.13 6.78 -2.91
CA GLN A 395 11.09 7.15 -1.87
C GLN A 395 10.98 8.64 -1.53
N LEU A 396 11.37 8.98 -0.31
CA LEU A 396 11.64 10.34 0.16
C LEU A 396 13.16 10.62 0.12
N ALA A 397 13.54 11.84 0.54
CA ALA A 397 14.92 12.24 0.69
C ALA A 397 15.73 11.22 1.55
N GLY A 398 17.01 11.05 1.22
CA GLY A 398 17.89 10.11 1.93
C GLY A 398 17.60 8.63 1.66
N GLY A 399 16.79 8.31 0.65
CA GLY A 399 16.45 6.92 0.30
C GLY A 399 15.45 6.28 1.27
N VAL A 400 14.73 7.09 2.04
CA VAL A 400 13.70 6.64 2.98
C VAL A 400 12.52 6.06 2.17
N PRO A 401 12.15 4.78 2.36
CA PRO A 401 11.04 4.19 1.61
C PRO A 401 9.70 4.86 1.93
N ALA A 402 8.99 5.29 0.88
CA ALA A 402 7.60 5.76 0.95
C ALA A 402 6.97 5.56 -0.43
N SER A 403 6.03 4.62 -0.55
CA SER A 403 5.46 4.27 -1.85
C SER A 403 4.06 4.87 -1.99
N TYR A 404 3.97 5.88 -2.85
CA TYR A 404 2.79 6.54 -3.42
C TYR A 404 1.87 7.27 -2.45
N LEU A 405 1.96 6.98 -1.15
CA LEU A 405 1.19 7.59 -0.09
C LEU A 405 2.04 7.76 1.17
N VAL A 406 2.01 8.94 1.76
CA VAL A 406 2.69 9.25 3.03
C VAL A 406 1.89 10.31 3.79
N ALA A 407 2.05 10.33 5.11
CA ALA A 407 1.45 11.34 5.98
C ALA A 407 2.53 12.09 6.78
N PHE A 408 2.27 13.35 7.09
CA PHE A 408 3.12 14.20 7.92
C PHE A 408 2.28 14.94 8.95
N ASN A 409 2.81 15.11 10.16
CA ASN A 409 2.23 15.98 11.15
C ASN A 409 2.50 17.44 10.78
N THR A 410 1.46 18.26 10.66
CA THR A 410 1.54 19.66 10.22
C THR A 410 2.15 20.59 11.26
N ALA A 411 2.24 20.17 12.53
CA ALA A 411 2.84 20.94 13.62
C ALA A 411 4.32 20.60 13.86
N THR A 412 4.73 19.36 13.61
CA THR A 412 6.09 18.88 13.90
C THR A 412 6.92 18.52 12.68
N ASP A 413 6.33 18.56 11.48
CA ASP A 413 6.91 18.06 10.21
C ASP A 413 7.27 16.56 10.24
N ALA A 414 6.96 15.86 11.33
CA ALA A 414 7.32 14.47 11.51
C ALA A 414 6.50 13.58 10.56
N ARG A 415 7.20 12.66 9.88
CA ARG A 415 6.55 11.60 9.12
C ARG A 415 5.71 10.74 10.06
N ILE A 416 4.45 10.54 9.70
CA ILE A 416 3.55 9.60 10.35
C ILE A 416 3.66 8.26 9.60
N ALA A 417 3.70 7.15 10.34
CA ALA A 417 3.69 5.82 9.75
C ALA A 417 2.35 5.63 9.03
N TYR A 418 2.40 5.50 7.70
CA TYR A 418 1.21 5.42 6.86
C TYR A 418 1.32 4.22 5.91
N PRO A 419 0.23 3.49 5.65
CA PRO A 419 0.20 2.40 4.68
C PRO A 419 0.70 2.88 3.32
N ALA A 420 1.66 2.15 2.75
CA ALA A 420 2.12 2.35 1.39
C ALA A 420 1.03 1.87 0.41
N ALA A 421 0.85 2.57 -0.70
CA ALA A 421 0.18 1.97 -1.85
C ALA A 421 1.22 1.25 -2.73
N ASN A 422 0.77 0.46 -3.70
CA ASN A 422 1.65 -0.19 -4.68
C ASN A 422 1.44 0.36 -6.11
N GLY A 423 0.78 1.51 -6.23
CA GLY A 423 0.51 2.20 -7.48
C GLY A 423 0.12 3.66 -7.21
N SER A 424 -0.01 4.44 -8.28
CA SER A 424 -0.22 5.89 -8.21
C SER A 424 -1.45 6.24 -7.37
N VAL A 425 -1.29 7.19 -6.44
CA VAL A 425 -2.41 7.82 -5.74
C VAL A 425 -2.69 9.15 -6.41
N THR A 426 -3.88 9.27 -7.00
CA THR A 426 -4.30 10.43 -7.79
C THR A 426 -5.40 11.24 -7.13
N ALA A 427 -6.09 10.67 -6.14
CA ALA A 427 -7.16 11.33 -5.39
C ALA A 427 -7.03 11.07 -3.89
N LEU A 428 -7.15 12.13 -3.10
CA LEU A 428 -7.23 12.09 -1.64
C LEU A 428 -8.41 12.97 -1.21
N GLN A 429 -9.34 12.42 -0.44
CA GLN A 429 -10.52 13.16 0.02
C GLN A 429 -10.86 12.80 1.46
N THR A 430 -11.01 13.79 2.34
CA THR A 430 -11.41 13.56 3.74
C THR A 430 -12.93 13.66 3.86
N ASP A 431 -13.55 12.87 4.74
CA ASP A 431 -14.95 13.07 5.15
C ASP A 431 -15.12 14.18 6.20
N GLY A 432 -14.02 14.80 6.65
CA GLY A 432 -14.03 15.84 7.69
C GLY A 432 -14.16 15.32 9.12
N THR A 433 -14.24 14.00 9.29
CA THR A 433 -14.36 13.31 10.57
C THR A 433 -13.19 12.32 10.74
N THR A 434 -13.40 11.03 10.43
CA THR A 434 -12.45 9.95 10.70
C THR A 434 -11.95 9.23 9.46
N GLY A 435 -12.39 9.60 8.25
CA GLY A 435 -12.09 8.88 7.02
C GLY A 435 -11.29 9.71 6.01
N LEU A 436 -10.19 9.13 5.52
CA LEU A 436 -9.51 9.56 4.31
C LEU A 436 -9.77 8.52 3.22
N PHE A 437 -10.48 8.94 2.19
CA PHE A 437 -10.54 8.20 0.95
C PHE A 437 -9.25 8.39 0.15
N VAL A 438 -8.72 7.26 -0.34
CA VAL A 438 -7.55 7.18 -1.20
C VAL A 438 -7.98 6.53 -2.50
N GLY A 439 -7.84 7.23 -3.63
CA GLY A 439 -8.16 6.73 -4.96
C GLY A 439 -6.93 6.77 -5.88
N GLY A 440 -6.83 5.79 -6.77
CA GLY A 440 -5.75 5.73 -7.74
C GLY A 440 -5.70 4.43 -8.53
N SER A 441 -4.52 4.14 -9.10
CA SER A 441 -4.23 2.96 -9.92
C SER A 441 -3.43 1.89 -9.16
N PHE A 442 -3.66 1.76 -7.85
CA PHE A 442 -3.03 0.75 -7.02
C PHE A 442 -3.84 -0.55 -6.96
N GLN A 443 -3.16 -1.66 -6.70
CA GLN A 443 -3.76 -3.00 -6.60
C GLN A 443 -3.82 -3.49 -5.14
N SER A 444 -3.05 -2.88 -4.23
CA SER A 444 -3.03 -3.17 -2.80
C SER A 444 -2.62 -1.95 -1.98
N GLY A 445 -3.29 -1.70 -0.86
CA GLY A 445 -2.78 -0.87 0.24
C GLY A 445 -2.12 -1.74 1.31
N GLY A 446 -0.94 -1.38 1.80
CA GLY A 446 -0.22 -2.20 2.79
C GLY A 446 1.07 -1.60 3.35
N TYR A 447 1.64 -2.22 4.37
CA TYR A 447 2.91 -1.77 4.95
C TYR A 447 4.08 -2.27 4.10
N TYR A 448 5.07 -1.41 3.84
CA TYR A 448 6.37 -1.86 3.36
C TYR A 448 7.13 -2.49 4.53
N THR A 449 7.12 -3.81 4.58
CA THR A 449 7.74 -4.58 5.68
C THR A 449 9.11 -5.14 5.25
N GLY A 450 9.44 -5.09 3.96
CA GLY A 450 10.52 -5.90 3.39
C GLY A 450 10.16 -7.39 3.40
N GLY A 451 11.17 -8.27 3.44
CA GLY A 451 10.99 -9.72 3.42
C GLY A 451 10.41 -10.34 4.70
N SER A 452 9.99 -9.51 5.67
CA SER A 452 9.46 -9.98 6.95
C SER A 452 8.46 -9.04 7.58
N ALA A 453 7.47 -9.55 8.31
CA ALA A 453 6.55 -8.77 9.12
C ALA A 453 6.27 -9.47 10.46
N LEU A 454 6.10 -8.68 11.51
CA LEU A 454 5.59 -9.13 12.81
C LEU A 454 4.14 -8.66 12.97
N LEU A 455 3.21 -9.59 13.10
CA LEU A 455 1.77 -9.33 13.20
C LEU A 455 1.30 -9.49 14.64
N ALA A 456 0.59 -8.50 15.18
CA ALA A 456 -0.15 -8.68 16.42
C ALA A 456 -1.48 -9.40 16.12
N THR A 457 -1.73 -10.53 16.78
CA THR A 457 -2.92 -11.38 16.51
C THR A 457 -4.25 -10.79 17.00
N THR A 458 -4.21 -9.59 17.58
CA THR A 458 -5.40 -8.82 18.02
C THR A 458 -5.78 -7.71 17.06
N THR A 459 -4.86 -7.24 16.22
CA THR A 459 -5.09 -6.14 15.27
C THR A 459 -4.88 -6.56 13.82
N ASP A 460 -4.30 -7.75 13.59
CA ASP A 460 -3.95 -8.29 12.28
C ASP A 460 -3.06 -7.34 11.46
N GLN A 461 -2.30 -6.47 12.14
CA GLN A 461 -1.42 -5.47 11.53
C GLN A 461 0.07 -5.81 11.66
N PRO A 462 0.88 -5.56 10.61
CA PRO A 462 2.33 -5.45 10.74
C PRO A 462 2.75 -4.38 11.75
N SER A 463 3.64 -4.75 12.67
CA SER A 463 4.24 -3.84 13.63
C SER A 463 5.17 -2.85 12.93
N ALA A 464 4.90 -1.55 13.05
CA ALA A 464 5.76 -0.50 12.54
C ALA A 464 7.12 -0.42 13.26
N ALA A 465 7.22 -0.99 14.47
CA ALA A 465 8.49 -1.11 15.20
C ALA A 465 9.37 -2.25 14.66
N TRP A 466 8.81 -3.17 13.85
CA TRP A 466 9.58 -4.26 13.25
C TRP A 466 10.56 -3.72 12.20
N PRO A 467 11.85 -4.11 12.24
CA PRO A 467 12.83 -3.59 11.31
C PRO A 467 12.61 -4.18 9.91
N THR A 468 12.71 -3.34 8.88
CA THR A 468 12.60 -3.79 7.49
C THR A 468 13.77 -4.69 7.12
N ILE A 469 13.51 -5.90 6.61
CA ILE A 469 14.56 -6.81 6.12
C ILE A 469 14.66 -6.70 4.59
N THR A 470 15.81 -6.26 4.08
CA THR A 470 16.07 -6.16 2.63
C THR A 470 16.64 -7.47 2.11
N GLY A 471 15.77 -8.27 1.52
CA GLY A 471 16.10 -9.59 0.96
C GLY A 471 15.02 -10.61 1.27
N ILE A 472 15.33 -11.88 1.03
CA ILE A 472 14.41 -13.00 1.25
C ILE A 472 14.63 -13.56 2.65
N VAL A 473 13.56 -13.78 3.40
CA VAL A 473 13.60 -14.57 4.64
C VAL A 473 13.12 -15.99 4.36
N TYR A 474 13.91 -16.98 4.76
CA TYR A 474 13.58 -18.40 4.59
C TYR A 474 13.12 -19.07 5.89
N VAL A 475 13.63 -18.63 7.04
CA VAL A 475 13.36 -19.28 8.33
C VAL A 475 13.31 -18.27 9.46
N THR A 476 12.41 -18.49 10.41
CA THR A 476 12.37 -17.73 11.66
C THR A 476 11.91 -18.61 12.80
N ILE A 477 12.54 -18.44 13.96
CA ILE A 477 12.19 -19.12 15.20
C ILE A 477 12.18 -18.13 16.36
N ALA A 478 11.31 -18.35 17.34
CA ALA A 478 11.26 -17.52 18.55
C ALA A 478 12.48 -17.80 19.44
N ASP A 479 12.97 -16.78 20.13
CA ASP A 479 14.06 -16.90 21.12
C ASP A 479 13.58 -17.40 22.50
N GLY A 480 12.26 -17.41 22.73
CA GLY A 480 11.63 -17.75 24.01
C GLY A 480 11.53 -16.58 25.02
N ALA A 481 12.13 -15.43 24.73
CA ALA A 481 12.11 -14.20 25.53
C ALA A 481 11.28 -13.06 24.89
N GLY A 482 10.70 -13.30 23.71
CA GLY A 482 9.86 -12.35 22.98
C GLY A 482 10.52 -11.80 21.70
N GLY A 483 11.80 -12.10 21.50
CA GLY A 483 12.54 -11.85 20.28
C GLY A 483 12.54 -13.04 19.30
N TRP A 484 13.33 -12.91 18.24
CA TRP A 484 13.32 -13.81 17.09
C TRP A 484 14.71 -13.94 16.45
N TYR A 485 15.06 -15.17 16.08
CA TYR A 485 16.18 -15.44 15.16
C TYR A 485 15.63 -15.57 13.74
N VAL A 486 16.18 -14.79 12.81
CA VAL A 486 15.74 -14.72 11.42
C VAL A 486 16.88 -15.07 10.48
N GLY A 487 16.67 -16.10 9.66
CA GLY A 487 17.62 -16.60 8.66
C GLY A 487 17.10 -16.44 7.24
N GLY A 488 17.98 -16.08 6.31
CA GLY A 488 17.60 -15.90 4.91
C GLY A 488 18.73 -15.52 3.98
N GLN A 489 18.35 -14.93 2.84
CA GLN A 489 19.22 -14.27 1.87
C GLN A 489 18.90 -12.76 1.89
N PHE A 490 19.43 -12.06 2.88
CA PHE A 490 19.25 -10.63 3.06
C PHE A 490 20.60 -9.97 3.37
N ASN A 491 20.71 -8.66 3.13
CA ASN A 491 21.95 -7.90 3.33
C ASN A 491 21.81 -6.69 4.26
N LYS A 492 20.58 -6.34 4.67
CA LYS A 492 20.27 -5.19 5.50
C LYS A 492 19.05 -5.45 6.37
N VAL A 493 19.09 -5.01 7.62
CA VAL A 493 17.99 -5.07 8.59
C VAL A 493 17.82 -3.69 9.22
N GLY A 494 16.68 -3.05 8.97
CA GLY A 494 16.48 -1.63 9.26
C GLY A 494 17.52 -0.76 8.55
N THR A 495 18.27 0.02 9.32
CA THR A 495 19.40 0.83 8.83
C THR A 495 20.74 0.10 8.86
N ILE A 496 20.80 -1.08 9.48
CA ILE A 496 22.05 -1.80 9.80
C ILE A 496 22.40 -2.76 8.66
N ALA A 497 23.65 -2.72 8.19
CA ALA A 497 24.19 -3.72 7.29
C ALA A 497 24.37 -5.05 8.04
N ARG A 498 23.46 -5.99 7.79
CA ARG A 498 23.40 -7.27 8.48
C ARG A 498 22.95 -8.33 7.49
N ALA A 499 23.77 -9.34 7.28
CA ALA A 499 23.52 -10.34 6.25
C ALA A 499 23.14 -11.71 6.83
N ASN A 500 22.18 -12.36 6.15
CA ASN A 500 21.82 -13.78 6.22
C ASN A 500 21.31 -14.34 7.57
N LEU A 501 21.73 -13.83 8.72
CA LEU A 501 21.27 -14.24 10.04
C LEU A 501 21.29 -13.06 11.02
N VAL A 502 20.17 -12.82 11.69
CA VAL A 502 19.98 -11.74 12.67
C VAL A 502 19.18 -12.21 13.87
N HIS A 503 19.45 -11.62 15.04
CA HIS A 503 18.61 -11.70 16.22
C HIS A 503 17.90 -10.35 16.42
N ILE A 504 16.59 -10.37 16.61
CA ILE A 504 15.75 -9.21 16.86
C ILE A 504 15.18 -9.36 18.26
N LEU A 505 15.42 -8.37 19.11
CA LEU A 505 15.05 -8.39 20.52
C LEU A 505 13.53 -8.20 20.70
N ALA A 506 13.04 -8.44 21.91
CA ALA A 506 11.62 -8.29 22.25
C ALA A 506 11.06 -6.87 22.07
N ASP A 507 11.93 -5.85 22.05
CA ASP A 507 11.58 -4.46 21.74
C ASP A 507 11.59 -4.13 20.24
N ASN A 508 11.83 -5.15 19.39
CA ASN A 508 12.00 -5.08 17.94
C ASN A 508 13.29 -4.40 17.46
N SER A 509 14.23 -4.08 18.36
CA SER A 509 15.56 -3.63 17.94
C SER A 509 16.42 -4.79 17.44
N VAL A 510 17.35 -4.51 16.53
CA VAL A 510 18.35 -5.49 16.10
C VAL A 510 19.36 -5.67 17.24
N ASP A 511 19.58 -6.92 17.66
CA ASP A 511 20.57 -7.23 18.69
C ASP A 511 21.98 -6.86 18.18
N PRO A 512 22.67 -5.90 18.83
CA PRO A 512 23.98 -5.47 18.38
C PRO A 512 25.08 -6.49 18.72
N THR A 513 24.85 -7.38 19.68
CA THR A 513 25.84 -8.33 20.21
C THR A 513 25.87 -9.66 19.47
N PHE A 514 24.74 -10.07 18.90
CA PHE A 514 24.63 -11.30 18.12
C PHE A 514 25.29 -11.13 16.74
N LEU A 515 26.48 -11.71 16.51
CA LEU A 515 27.33 -11.48 15.32
C LEU A 515 27.81 -12.79 14.63
N PRO A 516 26.91 -13.64 14.11
CA PRO A 516 27.28 -14.93 13.52
C PRO A 516 27.91 -14.84 12.11
N ASN A 517 27.56 -13.82 11.32
CA ASN A 517 28.14 -13.53 10.00
C ASN A 517 28.30 -14.74 9.04
N PRO A 518 27.23 -15.51 8.74
CA PRO A 518 27.32 -16.53 7.70
C PRO A 518 27.51 -15.88 6.32
N ASN A 519 28.41 -16.44 5.51
CA ASN A 519 28.78 -15.85 4.22
C ASN A 519 27.80 -16.14 3.08
N SER A 520 26.75 -16.91 3.33
CA SER A 520 25.71 -17.24 2.37
C SER A 520 24.38 -17.51 3.08
N THR A 521 23.37 -17.90 2.31
CA THR A 521 21.99 -18.09 2.72
C THR A 521 21.86 -19.07 3.89
N VAL A 522 21.00 -18.70 4.85
CA VAL A 522 20.53 -19.58 5.93
C VAL A 522 19.12 -20.06 5.61
N TYR A 523 18.91 -21.38 5.59
CA TYR A 523 17.63 -22.02 5.27
C TYR A 523 16.94 -22.64 6.49
N ALA A 524 17.70 -23.03 7.51
CA ALA A 524 17.16 -23.72 8.68
C ALA A 524 17.78 -23.21 9.98
N LEU A 525 16.96 -23.15 11.02
CA LEU A 525 17.36 -22.81 12.38
C LEU A 525 16.72 -23.80 13.35
N TRP A 526 17.44 -24.20 14.38
CA TRP A 526 16.89 -24.96 15.51
C TRP A 526 17.56 -24.51 16.81
N LEU A 527 16.76 -24.11 17.80
CA LEU A 527 17.22 -23.60 19.09
C LEU A 527 17.14 -24.70 20.16
N ASP A 528 18.24 -24.94 20.86
CA ASP A 528 18.37 -25.91 21.95
C ASP A 528 19.07 -25.27 23.15
N GLY A 529 18.26 -24.70 24.04
CA GLY A 529 18.74 -23.93 25.19
C GLY A 529 19.70 -22.80 24.75
N PRO A 530 20.97 -22.79 25.18
CA PRO A 530 21.93 -21.73 24.84
C PRO A 530 22.54 -21.89 23.43
N THR A 531 22.21 -22.94 22.68
CA THR A 531 22.81 -23.23 21.38
C THR A 531 21.81 -23.08 20.25
N LEU A 532 22.15 -22.29 19.25
CA LEU A 532 21.43 -22.17 17.99
C LEU A 532 22.15 -22.97 16.91
N TYR A 533 21.48 -23.96 16.35
CA TYR A 533 21.95 -24.69 15.18
C TYR A 533 21.47 -23.99 13.91
N VAL A 534 22.39 -23.78 12.98
CA VAL A 534 22.19 -23.02 11.75
C VAL A 534 22.50 -23.92 10.57
N GLY A 535 21.55 -24.04 9.64
CA GLY A 535 21.67 -24.83 8.41
C GLY A 535 21.48 -23.96 7.18
N GLY A 536 22.26 -24.17 6.13
CA GLY A 536 22.15 -23.35 4.93
C GLY A 536 23.13 -23.71 3.80
N GLN A 537 23.42 -22.73 2.95
CA GLN A 537 24.36 -22.81 1.82
C GLN A 537 25.74 -22.22 2.16
N PHE A 538 25.91 -21.65 3.35
CA PHE A 538 27.17 -21.04 3.77
C PHE A 538 28.30 -22.06 3.89
N ASN A 539 29.53 -21.62 3.63
CA ASN A 539 30.74 -22.41 3.90
C ASN A 539 31.63 -21.78 4.97
N GLN A 540 31.28 -20.57 5.42
CA GLN A 540 31.91 -19.89 6.54
C GLN A 540 30.85 -19.28 7.45
N LEU A 541 31.11 -19.34 8.76
CA LEU A 541 30.35 -18.65 9.80
C LEU A 541 31.33 -18.12 10.86
N GLY A 542 31.20 -16.85 11.23
CA GLY A 542 32.10 -16.19 12.18
C GLY A 542 33.56 -16.18 11.73
N GLY A 543 33.81 -16.21 10.41
CA GLY A 543 35.15 -16.34 9.82
C GLY A 543 35.76 -17.74 9.86
N ALA A 544 35.10 -18.72 10.50
CA ALA A 544 35.53 -20.11 10.53
C ALA A 544 34.91 -20.94 9.40
N LEU A 545 35.65 -21.93 8.87
CA LEU A 545 35.10 -22.91 7.92
C LEU A 545 34.08 -23.81 8.64
N ARG A 546 32.80 -23.55 8.37
CA ARG A 546 31.66 -24.31 8.87
C ARG A 546 30.73 -24.54 7.70
N SER A 547 30.93 -25.64 7.00
CA SER A 547 30.18 -25.92 5.79
C SER A 547 28.78 -26.42 6.10
N TYR A 548 27.78 -25.63 5.68
CA TYR A 548 26.35 -25.92 5.61
C TYR A 548 25.60 -26.18 6.92
N VAL A 549 26.28 -26.57 8.00
CA VAL A 549 25.72 -26.70 9.36
C VAL A 549 26.71 -26.18 10.40
N ALA A 550 26.22 -25.37 11.32
CA ALA A 550 27.01 -24.83 12.43
C ALA A 550 26.18 -24.81 13.73
N ALA A 551 26.89 -24.77 14.86
CA ALA A 551 26.30 -24.48 16.16
C ALA A 551 26.93 -23.19 16.70
N VAL A 552 26.08 -22.22 17.06
CA VAL A 552 26.48 -20.93 17.62
C VAL A 552 25.80 -20.70 18.96
N SER A 553 26.40 -19.85 19.78
CA SER A 553 25.78 -19.35 21.00
C SER A 553 24.56 -18.52 20.61
N ALA A 554 23.43 -18.82 21.24
CA ALA A 554 22.19 -18.09 21.04
C ALA A 554 22.33 -16.62 21.50
N THR A 555 23.25 -16.32 22.40
CA THR A 555 23.46 -14.98 22.96
C THR A 555 24.23 -14.06 22.02
N ASP A 556 25.35 -14.51 21.44
CA ASP A 556 26.30 -13.66 20.72
C ASP A 556 26.62 -14.14 19.30
N GLY A 557 26.04 -15.27 18.88
CA GLY A 557 26.24 -15.84 17.55
C GLY A 557 27.64 -16.41 17.31
N GLN A 558 28.48 -16.50 18.35
CA GLN A 558 29.83 -17.06 18.23
C GLN A 558 29.80 -18.59 18.23
N ILE A 559 30.78 -19.21 17.57
CA ILE A 559 30.93 -20.67 17.56
C ILE A 559 31.16 -21.17 19.00
N VAL A 560 30.42 -22.21 19.41
CA VAL A 560 30.45 -22.74 20.78
C VAL A 560 31.63 -23.72 20.98
N GLY A 561 32.40 -23.52 22.05
CA GLY A 561 33.34 -24.51 22.62
C GLY A 561 34.75 -24.55 22.01
N THR A 562 35.65 -25.28 22.69
CA THR A 562 37.07 -25.46 22.29
C THR A 562 37.29 -26.65 21.33
N SER A 563 36.36 -27.60 21.29
CA SER A 563 36.21 -28.61 20.22
C SER A 563 34.85 -28.38 19.52
N PRO A 564 34.77 -27.38 18.63
CA PRO A 564 33.50 -26.88 18.13
C PRO A 564 32.83 -27.85 17.15
N PHE A 565 31.52 -28.07 17.34
CA PHE A 565 30.62 -28.85 16.47
C PHE A 565 30.97 -28.72 14.98
N ASN A 566 31.35 -29.80 14.32
CA ASN A 566 31.68 -29.80 12.89
C ASN A 566 31.07 -31.00 12.16
N ALA A 567 29.99 -30.75 11.42
CA ALA A 567 29.31 -31.80 10.66
C ALA A 567 29.98 -32.15 9.32
N THR A 568 30.99 -31.39 8.87
CA THR A 568 31.71 -31.62 7.58
C THR A 568 30.78 -31.97 6.41
N ALA A 569 29.65 -31.27 6.30
CA ALA A 569 28.67 -31.50 5.24
C ALA A 569 29.25 -31.09 3.87
N ASN A 570 28.84 -31.79 2.82
CA ASN A 570 29.33 -31.51 1.46
C ASN A 570 28.32 -30.76 0.56
N SER A 571 27.11 -30.48 1.05
CA SER A 571 26.08 -29.76 0.30
C SER A 571 25.07 -29.09 1.22
N THR A 572 24.18 -28.30 0.63
CA THR A 572 23.17 -27.48 1.31
C THR A 572 22.31 -28.27 2.28
N VAL A 573 22.05 -27.66 3.44
CA VAL A 573 21.07 -28.12 4.43
C VAL A 573 19.82 -27.24 4.37
N TYR A 574 18.67 -27.89 4.22
CA TYR A 574 17.36 -27.25 4.10
C TYR A 574 16.51 -27.36 5.35
N ALA A 575 16.74 -28.37 6.19
CA ALA A 575 15.93 -28.60 7.39
C ALA A 575 16.78 -29.02 8.58
N LEU A 576 16.39 -28.53 9.76
CA LEU A 576 16.94 -28.90 11.06
C LEU A 576 15.79 -29.12 12.05
N THR A 577 15.89 -30.18 12.84
CA THR A 577 15.05 -30.40 14.02
C THR A 577 15.83 -31.26 15.01
N GLY A 578 15.39 -31.43 16.24
CA GLY A 578 16.15 -32.17 17.24
C GLY A 578 15.37 -32.48 18.50
N ASP A 579 15.98 -33.33 19.32
CA ASP A 579 15.51 -33.68 20.67
C ASP A 579 16.66 -33.61 21.68
N ALA A 580 16.48 -34.23 22.84
CA ALA A 580 17.50 -34.31 23.88
C ALA A 580 18.76 -35.07 23.41
N ALA A 581 18.63 -36.05 22.52
CA ALA A 581 19.70 -36.95 22.11
C ALA A 581 20.42 -36.51 20.83
N ALA A 582 19.70 -35.97 19.84
CA ALA A 582 20.22 -35.79 18.49
C ALA A 582 19.73 -34.50 17.80
N LEU A 583 20.55 -34.03 16.86
CA LEU A 583 20.15 -33.08 15.83
C LEU A 583 19.88 -33.84 14.53
N TYR A 584 18.66 -33.76 14.00
CA TYR A 584 18.27 -34.30 12.71
C TYR A 584 18.41 -33.25 11.62
N VAL A 585 19.01 -33.66 10.50
CA VAL A 585 19.41 -32.76 9.42
C VAL A 585 18.90 -33.31 8.10
N GLY A 586 18.24 -32.46 7.30
CA GLY A 586 17.73 -32.77 5.97
C GLY A 586 18.33 -31.82 4.93
N GLY A 587 18.70 -32.34 3.75
CA GLY A 587 19.31 -31.52 2.71
C GLY A 587 19.62 -32.24 1.40
N GLN A 588 20.62 -31.72 0.69
CA GLN A 588 21.16 -32.26 -0.57
C GLN A 588 22.50 -32.99 -0.41
N PHE A 589 22.98 -33.15 0.83
CA PHE A 589 24.28 -33.75 1.12
C PHE A 589 24.31 -35.25 0.87
N THR A 590 25.51 -35.77 0.62
CA THR A 590 25.82 -37.21 0.57
C THR A 590 26.88 -37.60 1.61
N LEU A 591 27.48 -36.61 2.27
CA LEU A 591 28.42 -36.76 3.37
C LEU A 591 27.97 -35.87 4.54
N MET A 592 27.89 -36.44 5.73
CA MET A 592 27.57 -35.71 6.96
C MET A 592 28.16 -36.41 8.20
N GLY A 593 28.73 -35.62 9.10
CA GLY A 593 29.31 -36.05 10.36
C GLY A 593 30.42 -37.10 10.21
N GLY A 594 31.23 -36.97 9.14
CA GLY A 594 32.30 -37.91 8.80
C GLY A 594 31.85 -39.24 8.17
N GLN A 595 30.55 -39.41 7.90
CA GLN A 595 29.97 -40.64 7.34
C GLN A 595 29.23 -40.36 6.03
N THR A 596 29.13 -41.36 5.16
CA THR A 596 28.21 -41.31 4.02
C THR A 596 26.78 -41.29 4.55
N ARG A 597 26.06 -40.19 4.29
CA ARG A 597 24.68 -39.97 4.72
C ARG A 597 23.94 -39.30 3.58
N ASN A 598 23.01 -40.01 2.96
CA ASN A 598 22.29 -39.49 1.81
C ASN A 598 21.08 -38.67 2.29
N ARG A 599 21.24 -37.34 2.24
CA ARG A 599 20.20 -36.31 2.29
C ARG A 599 19.42 -36.20 3.59
N ILE A 600 19.64 -37.13 4.53
CA ILE A 600 19.13 -37.11 5.89
C ILE A 600 20.13 -37.75 6.85
N ALA A 601 20.32 -37.17 8.03
CA ALA A 601 21.24 -37.66 9.05
C ALA A 601 20.76 -37.29 10.46
N ALA A 602 21.24 -38.03 11.46
CA ALA A 602 21.18 -37.64 12.86
C ALA A 602 22.60 -37.40 13.37
N LEU A 603 22.82 -36.32 14.12
CA LEU A 603 24.13 -35.86 14.57
C LEU A 603 24.18 -35.79 16.09
N ASN A 604 25.36 -36.08 16.64
CA ASN A 604 25.69 -35.72 18.00
C ASN A 604 25.76 -34.19 18.13
N LYS A 605 24.96 -33.64 19.05
CA LYS A 605 24.81 -32.19 19.25
C LYS A 605 26.08 -31.47 19.67
N THR A 606 27.02 -32.16 20.30
CA THR A 606 28.29 -31.60 20.76
C THR A 606 29.36 -31.64 19.67
N THR A 607 29.53 -32.80 19.02
CA THR A 607 30.67 -33.02 18.11
C THR A 607 30.33 -32.79 16.64
N GLY A 608 29.07 -32.96 16.23
CA GLY A 608 28.65 -32.99 14.83
C GLY A 608 28.91 -34.32 14.13
N ALA A 609 29.39 -35.34 14.85
CA ALA A 609 29.55 -36.69 14.29
C ALA A 609 28.20 -37.35 14.01
N ALA A 610 28.10 -38.11 12.92
CA ALA A 610 26.86 -38.80 12.58
C ALA A 610 26.61 -39.99 13.51
N LEU A 611 25.37 -40.12 14.01
CA LEU A 611 24.95 -41.22 14.87
C LEU A 611 24.80 -42.49 14.05
N ALA A 612 25.59 -43.52 14.36
CA ALA A 612 25.68 -44.75 13.56
C ALA A 612 24.32 -45.42 13.31
N GLY A 613 23.45 -45.46 14.33
CA GLY A 613 22.16 -46.15 14.30
C GLY A 613 21.07 -45.54 13.41
N PHE A 614 21.29 -44.37 12.80
CA PHE A 614 20.28 -43.67 12.02
C PHE A 614 20.73 -43.50 10.56
N ASP A 615 20.33 -44.42 9.66
CA ASP A 615 20.62 -44.36 8.21
C ASP A 615 19.41 -44.57 7.28
N PRO A 616 18.52 -43.58 7.14
CA PRO A 616 17.37 -43.73 6.24
C PRO A 616 17.77 -43.72 4.75
N SER A 617 18.92 -43.13 4.39
CA SER A 617 19.42 -42.99 3.02
C SER A 617 18.33 -42.61 1.97
N SER A 618 17.88 -41.36 1.99
CA SER A 618 16.93 -40.84 1.00
C SER A 618 17.56 -40.72 -0.40
N ASP A 619 16.85 -41.13 -1.44
CA ASP A 619 17.32 -41.03 -2.84
C ASP A 619 17.03 -39.67 -3.50
N GLY A 620 16.21 -38.84 -2.86
CA GLY A 620 15.95 -37.44 -3.25
C GLY A 620 16.07 -36.46 -2.08
N THR A 621 16.02 -35.16 -2.40
CA THR A 621 16.28 -34.08 -1.44
C THR A 621 15.28 -34.11 -0.29
N VAL A 622 15.75 -34.02 0.95
CA VAL A 622 14.88 -33.80 2.12
C VAL A 622 14.86 -32.30 2.40
N GLN A 623 13.69 -31.68 2.23
CA GLN A 623 13.48 -30.23 2.34
C GLN A 623 12.84 -29.84 3.68
N ALA A 624 12.11 -30.76 4.30
CA ALA A 624 11.40 -30.54 5.56
C ALA A 624 11.68 -31.69 6.53
N LEU A 625 11.82 -31.34 7.81
CA LEU A 625 11.85 -32.28 8.91
C LEU A 625 10.93 -31.78 10.03
N GLN A 626 10.09 -32.66 10.56
CA GLN A 626 9.26 -32.38 11.73
C GLN A 626 9.37 -33.56 12.69
N LEU A 627 9.69 -33.28 13.95
CA LEU A 627 9.77 -34.29 14.99
C LEU A 627 8.48 -34.33 15.81
N ASP A 628 7.98 -35.55 16.07
CA ASP A 628 6.88 -35.82 17.00
C ASP A 628 7.21 -37.07 17.84
N GLY A 629 7.63 -36.83 19.10
CA GLY A 629 8.08 -37.89 20.00
C GLY A 629 9.21 -38.72 19.39
N ALA A 630 8.97 -40.02 19.19
CA ALA A 630 9.93 -40.96 18.60
C ALA A 630 9.83 -41.08 17.07
N THR A 631 9.01 -40.23 16.43
CA THR A 631 8.78 -40.27 14.98
C THR A 631 9.29 -38.99 14.33
N LEU A 632 10.18 -39.12 13.35
CA LEU A 632 10.66 -38.05 12.51
C LEU A 632 9.95 -38.09 11.15
N PHE A 633 9.16 -37.07 10.84
CA PHE A 633 8.57 -36.89 9.52
C PHE A 633 9.56 -36.17 8.61
N ALA A 634 9.84 -36.77 7.45
CA ALA A 634 10.65 -36.20 6.39
C ALA A 634 9.78 -35.88 5.18
N GLY A 635 9.97 -34.70 4.61
CA GLY A 635 9.29 -34.23 3.40
C GLY A 635 10.26 -33.70 2.36
N GLY A 636 9.99 -33.96 1.07
CA GLY A 636 10.81 -33.46 -0.04
C GLY A 636 10.69 -34.35 -1.28
N PRO A 637 11.24 -33.94 -2.44
CA PRO A 637 11.09 -34.68 -3.69
C PRO A 637 11.99 -35.93 -3.74
N PHE A 638 11.69 -36.92 -2.91
CA PHE A 638 12.31 -38.24 -2.92
C PHE A 638 11.30 -39.32 -3.35
N PRO A 639 11.68 -40.19 -4.30
CA PRO A 639 10.93 -41.40 -4.57
C PRO A 639 10.99 -42.44 -3.43
N ASN A 640 12.14 -42.57 -2.75
CA ASN A 640 12.36 -43.60 -1.75
C ASN A 640 13.16 -43.08 -0.53
N ILE A 641 12.82 -43.62 0.65
CA ILE A 641 13.56 -43.38 1.89
C ILE A 641 13.37 -44.57 2.83
N GLY A 642 14.48 -45.07 3.39
CA GLY A 642 14.53 -46.19 4.32
C GLY A 642 13.96 -47.47 3.72
N SER A 643 14.65 -48.11 2.77
CA SER A 643 14.29 -49.35 2.04
C SER A 643 12.85 -49.50 1.51
N ALA A 644 12.00 -48.48 1.66
CA ALA A 644 10.59 -48.47 1.33
C ALA A 644 10.30 -47.40 0.26
N ALA A 645 9.41 -47.73 -0.67
CA ALA A 645 8.87 -46.78 -1.65
C ALA A 645 7.87 -45.84 -0.96
N LYS A 646 8.38 -44.78 -0.34
CA LYS A 646 7.60 -43.72 0.30
C LYS A 646 7.90 -42.42 -0.44
N SER A 647 7.08 -42.12 -1.46
CA SER A 647 7.26 -40.91 -2.25
C SER A 647 6.86 -39.66 -1.46
N ASN A 648 7.69 -38.63 -1.50
CA ASN A 648 7.46 -37.27 -1.01
C ASN A 648 7.37 -37.05 0.51
N VAL A 649 6.83 -38.01 1.26
CA VAL A 649 6.69 -37.95 2.72
C VAL A 649 6.96 -39.32 3.33
N ALA A 650 7.73 -39.35 4.42
CA ALA A 650 7.94 -40.55 5.21
C ALA A 650 8.00 -40.25 6.70
N ALA A 651 7.57 -41.20 7.52
CA ALA A 651 7.71 -41.15 8.96
C ALA A 651 8.77 -42.18 9.38
N LEU A 652 9.80 -41.75 10.09
CA LEU A 652 11.00 -42.52 10.41
C LEU A 652 11.12 -42.68 11.92
N SER A 653 11.60 -43.83 12.38
CA SER A 653 11.98 -44.01 13.79
C SER A 653 13.22 -43.17 14.12
N THR A 654 13.19 -42.41 15.21
CA THR A 654 14.31 -41.56 15.65
C THR A 654 15.53 -42.36 16.12
N SER A 655 15.33 -43.61 16.54
CA SER A 655 16.39 -44.50 17.04
C SER A 655 17.07 -45.34 15.97
N THR A 656 16.36 -45.65 14.87
CA THR A 656 16.86 -46.57 13.83
C THR A 656 16.90 -45.96 12.42
N GLY A 657 16.20 -44.84 12.18
CA GLY A 657 16.03 -44.26 10.84
C GLY A 657 15.17 -45.10 9.89
N VAL A 658 14.57 -46.20 10.37
CA VAL A 658 13.72 -47.08 9.56
C VAL A 658 12.37 -46.41 9.32
N ALA A 659 11.87 -46.49 8.08
CA ALA A 659 10.54 -46.00 7.73
C ALA A 659 9.44 -46.82 8.41
N THR A 660 8.48 -46.13 9.02
CA THR A 660 7.31 -46.73 9.67
C THR A 660 6.22 -47.08 8.64
N ALA A 661 5.20 -47.82 9.07
CA ALA A 661 4.08 -48.24 8.22
C ALA A 661 3.17 -47.08 7.75
N PHE A 662 3.43 -45.84 8.18
CA PHE A 662 2.65 -44.66 7.81
C PHE A 662 2.44 -44.56 6.28
N ALA A 663 1.18 -44.50 5.85
CA ALA A 663 0.79 -44.22 4.48
C ALA A 663 0.09 -42.86 4.45
N ALA A 664 0.70 -41.87 3.79
CA ALA A 664 -0.02 -40.67 3.39
C ALA A 664 -0.94 -41.10 2.24
N ASN A 665 -2.23 -41.27 2.52
CA ASN A 665 -3.25 -41.33 1.48
C ASN A 665 -3.44 -39.94 0.88
#